data_AF-A0A9E3YA02-F1
#
_entry.id   AF-A0A9E3YA02-F1
#
_cell.length_a   1.000
_cell.length_b   1.000
_cell.length_c   1.000
_cell.angle_alpha   90.00
_cell.angle_beta   90.00
_cell.angle_gamma   90.00
#
_symmetry.space_group_name_H-M   'P 1'
#
loop_
_entity.id
_entity.type
_entity.pdbx_description
1 polymer ?
#
loop_
_entity_poly.entity_id
_entity_poly.type
_entity_poly.pdbx_seq_one_letter_code
_entity_poly.pdbx_strand_id
1 'polypeptide(L)'
;MNAEPEFEDIQAALSAPLDTSPSGLSRRRFLQMAAVGGAIATVGPTLGRYEAMAAAAQPLGAGEGVLVLVQMGGGNDGVNTVIPVSQSGRYRDIRGQLAIDETTMHHIGGGVALHPALSNIRSRWDSGQVAIVQGVGYANPSLSHFDSMAHWMHGKAGSEPNEAPKDGWIGRWLDGLGNQRSELEAVTFESSVPLHLRGRQSTAVGLSAGGVDFGIKTADDHLRMYDALREMAQGNSSRGAWADTIADSTISSLELARQLAPAYEGNGGGSGFERQMDRAARLINADVGVRVLSTSLGSFDTHSNQAWQHNDRLGDLDRGIQRFFDTLDPRFASRVTVMTFSEFGRRPEANGSIGTDHGTASVSFVIGANVAGGLVGVYPSLSDLDNRGNLKPSVDFRSLYATVLDSWMGADSNQVLGGRFESLPLFLSGPGSASFERPAPTPGASQGYLMVTDTGGVYNFGNKPAFGGSLGGTTTGLALKAAGDGYWLCRQDGSVEAFGAAKLHGSMAGHDLAAPVVDMAAHPSGEGYWLLGADGGVFAFGNAPFYGSTGNLRLKQPVVGMAAHPNGKGYWFVASDGGVFAYGQAGFHGSTGAMTLRRPVVAMAPTKSGRGYWPVADDGRVFAFGDAGFFRSTGAL
;
A
#
# COMPACT_ATOMS: atom_id res chain seq x y z
N MET A 1 -16.65 34.86 -14.00
CA MET A 1 -18.11 35.06 -13.87
C MET A 1 -18.73 33.73 -14.18
N ASN A 2 -18.95 32.91 -13.17
CA ASN A 2 -19.64 31.63 -13.31
C ASN A 2 -21.11 31.92 -13.02
N ALA A 3 -21.98 31.67 -13.99
CA ALA A 3 -23.43 31.83 -13.81
C ALA A 3 -23.90 30.80 -12.76
N GLU A 4 -24.55 31.28 -11.70
CA GLU A 4 -25.33 30.42 -10.83
C GLU A 4 -26.46 29.78 -11.66
N PRO A 5 -26.77 28.49 -11.49
CA PRO A 5 -27.88 27.87 -12.21
C PRO A 5 -29.19 28.55 -11.80
N GLU A 6 -29.98 28.99 -12.78
CA GLU A 6 -31.26 29.65 -12.53
C GLU A 6 -32.30 28.62 -12.04
N PHE A 7 -33.28 29.08 -11.25
CA PHE A 7 -34.35 28.27 -10.66
C PHE A 7 -35.09 27.36 -11.68
N GLU A 8 -35.12 27.77 -12.96
CA GLU A 8 -35.71 27.00 -14.05
C GLU A 8 -34.91 25.73 -14.40
N ASP A 9 -33.58 25.73 -14.26
CA ASP A 9 -32.73 24.55 -14.48
C ASP A 9 -32.97 23.47 -13.41
N ILE A 10 -33.25 23.90 -12.18
CA ILE A 10 -33.58 23.04 -11.05
C ILE A 10 -34.97 22.42 -11.25
N GLN A 11 -35.96 23.21 -11.68
CA GLN A 11 -37.31 22.70 -12.01
C GLN A 11 -37.30 21.71 -13.17
N ALA A 12 -36.49 21.96 -14.21
CA ALA A 12 -36.35 21.05 -15.36
C ALA A 12 -35.71 19.71 -14.95
N ALA A 13 -34.75 19.72 -14.02
CA ALA A 13 -34.14 18.50 -13.48
C ALA A 13 -35.12 17.67 -12.61
N LEU A 14 -36.09 18.31 -11.97
CA LEU A 14 -37.08 17.69 -11.07
C LEU A 14 -38.30 17.08 -11.79
N SER A 15 -38.56 17.44 -13.05
CA SER A 15 -39.81 17.11 -13.76
C SER A 15 -39.72 15.92 -14.73
N ALA A 16 -38.57 15.24 -14.81
CA ALA A 16 -38.39 14.05 -15.66
C ALA A 16 -38.58 12.73 -14.88
N PRO A 17 -39.10 11.64 -15.52
CA PRO A 17 -39.33 10.35 -14.86
C PRO A 17 -38.04 9.70 -14.32
N LEU A 18 -38.17 9.00 -13.19
CA LEU A 18 -37.07 8.31 -12.49
C LEU A 18 -36.63 7.03 -13.24
N ASP A 19 -35.32 6.85 -13.42
CA ASP A 19 -34.70 5.63 -13.97
C ASP A 19 -34.67 4.49 -12.92
N THR A 20 -35.16 3.31 -13.29
CA THR A 20 -35.36 2.14 -12.43
C THR A 20 -34.31 1.03 -12.61
N SER A 21 -33.20 1.29 -13.30
CA SER A 21 -32.23 0.23 -13.60
C SER A 21 -31.47 -0.31 -12.34
N PRO A 22 -31.01 -1.58 -12.37
CA PRO A 22 -30.36 -2.24 -11.22
C PRO A 22 -28.96 -1.72 -10.83
N SER A 23 -28.38 -0.77 -11.58
CA SER A 23 -26.96 -0.40 -11.54
C SER A 23 -26.61 0.86 -10.73
N GLY A 24 -27.48 1.27 -9.79
CA GLY A 24 -27.08 2.15 -8.69
C GLY A 24 -27.54 3.61 -8.78
N LEU A 25 -27.16 4.36 -7.74
CA LEU A 25 -27.52 5.76 -7.53
C LEU A 25 -26.75 6.64 -8.54
N SER A 26 -27.41 7.19 -9.55
CA SER A 26 -26.78 8.12 -10.51
C SER A 26 -26.67 9.53 -9.91
N ARG A 27 -25.72 10.36 -10.40
CA ARG A 27 -25.59 11.78 -10.01
C ARG A 27 -26.93 12.51 -10.04
N ARG A 28 -27.64 12.33 -11.16
CA ARG A 28 -28.96 12.92 -11.39
C ARG A 28 -29.97 12.47 -10.34
N ARG A 29 -30.02 11.18 -10.03
CA ARG A 29 -30.91 10.62 -9.00
C ARG A 29 -30.55 11.11 -7.61
N PHE A 30 -29.27 11.22 -7.27
CA PHE A 30 -28.82 11.81 -6.00
C PHE A 30 -29.29 13.26 -5.85
N LEU A 31 -29.08 14.09 -6.88
CA LEU A 31 -29.49 15.50 -6.88
C LEU A 31 -31.02 15.66 -6.80
N GLN A 32 -31.78 14.83 -7.53
CA GLN A 32 -33.24 14.81 -7.44
C GLN A 32 -33.73 14.45 -6.04
N MET A 33 -33.10 13.46 -5.39
CA MET A 33 -33.45 13.06 -4.02
C MET A 33 -33.11 14.13 -2.99
N ALA A 34 -31.95 14.78 -3.10
CA ALA A 34 -31.56 15.89 -2.23
C ALA A 34 -32.54 17.08 -2.36
N ALA A 35 -32.97 17.40 -3.58
CA ALA A 35 -33.91 18.49 -3.85
C ALA A 35 -35.35 18.17 -3.39
N VAL A 36 -35.83 16.93 -3.53
CA VAL A 36 -37.15 16.52 -3.01
C VAL A 36 -37.17 16.49 -1.47
N GLY A 37 -36.07 16.12 -0.82
CA GLY A 37 -35.92 16.19 0.64
C GLY A 37 -36.04 17.61 1.20
N GLY A 38 -35.49 18.61 0.48
CA GLY A 38 -35.64 20.03 0.82
C GLY A 38 -37.07 20.55 0.70
N ALA A 39 -37.88 20.01 -0.22
CA ALA A 39 -39.25 20.48 -0.44
C ALA A 39 -40.27 20.03 0.62
N ILE A 40 -39.98 18.97 1.39
CA ILE A 40 -40.92 18.37 2.36
C ILE A 40 -40.74 18.94 3.79
N ALA A 41 -39.58 19.53 4.11
CA ALA A 41 -39.28 20.06 5.44
C ALA A 41 -39.47 21.59 5.50
N THR A 42 -40.71 22.05 5.72
CA THR A 42 -40.93 23.43 6.15
C THR A 42 -40.47 23.55 7.61
N VAL A 43 -39.52 24.46 7.88
CA VAL A 43 -39.00 24.98 9.18
C VAL A 43 -37.53 24.62 9.48
N GLY A 44 -36.57 25.51 9.14
CA GLY A 44 -35.24 25.56 9.78
C GLY A 44 -34.06 26.09 8.94
N PRO A 45 -32.98 26.65 9.56
CA PRO A 45 -31.76 27.15 8.89
C PRO A 45 -30.89 26.06 8.25
N THR A 46 -31.27 24.78 8.36
CA THR A 46 -30.58 23.63 7.76
C THR A 46 -30.84 23.47 6.25
N LEU A 47 -31.94 24.04 5.72
CA LEU A 47 -32.28 24.03 4.29
C LEU A 47 -31.18 24.60 3.39
N GLY A 48 -30.61 25.75 3.76
CA GLY A 48 -29.59 26.43 2.95
C GLY A 48 -28.28 25.64 2.83
N ARG A 49 -27.98 24.75 3.78
CA ARG A 49 -26.76 23.93 3.75
C ARG A 49 -26.89 22.76 2.77
N TYR A 50 -28.08 22.17 2.64
CA TYR A 50 -28.30 21.01 1.76
C TYR A 50 -28.50 21.40 0.30
N GLU A 51 -29.17 22.52 0.03
CA GLU A 51 -29.19 23.13 -1.31
C GLU A 51 -27.77 23.52 -1.73
N ALA A 52 -26.96 24.06 -0.81
CA ALA A 52 -25.54 24.32 -1.05
C ALA A 52 -24.73 23.04 -1.31
N MET A 53 -24.98 21.93 -0.59
CA MET A 53 -24.35 20.63 -0.86
C MET A 53 -24.67 20.09 -2.26
N ALA A 54 -25.94 20.13 -2.67
CA ALA A 54 -26.37 19.69 -3.98
C ALA A 54 -25.81 20.60 -5.09
N ALA A 55 -25.80 21.92 -4.87
CA ALA A 55 -25.21 22.90 -5.78
C ALA A 55 -23.68 22.79 -5.88
N ALA A 56 -23.00 22.39 -4.79
CA ALA A 56 -21.55 22.24 -4.72
C ALA A 56 -21.05 20.85 -5.14
N ALA A 57 -21.93 19.86 -5.37
CA ALA A 57 -21.57 18.51 -5.80
C ALA A 57 -21.04 18.51 -7.25
N GLN A 58 -19.72 18.60 -7.41
CA GLN A 58 -19.04 18.54 -8.70
C GLN A 58 -18.51 17.13 -8.98
N PRO A 59 -18.46 16.68 -10.24
CA PRO A 59 -17.81 15.42 -10.60
C PRO A 59 -16.34 15.40 -10.18
N LEU A 60 -15.83 14.19 -9.97
CA LEU A 60 -14.41 14.01 -9.67
C LEU A 60 -13.55 14.42 -10.86
N GLY A 61 -12.49 15.18 -10.60
CA GLY A 61 -11.52 15.57 -11.60
C GLY A 61 -10.77 14.37 -12.20
N ALA A 62 -10.25 14.50 -13.42
CA ALA A 62 -9.64 13.39 -14.16
C ALA A 62 -8.42 12.75 -13.46
N GLY A 63 -7.70 13.50 -12.62
CA GLY A 63 -6.55 13.03 -11.84
C GLY A 63 -6.84 12.91 -10.34
N GLU A 64 -8.11 12.85 -9.95
CA GLU A 64 -8.51 12.82 -8.54
C GLU A 64 -8.81 11.40 -8.07
N GLY A 65 -8.03 10.93 -7.09
CA GLY A 65 -8.18 9.62 -6.48
C GLY A 65 -9.15 9.61 -5.32
N VAL A 66 -9.92 8.54 -5.20
CA VAL A 66 -10.81 8.25 -4.09
C VAL A 66 -10.14 7.24 -3.16
N LEU A 67 -10.12 7.55 -1.86
CA LEU A 67 -9.68 6.66 -0.79
C LEU A 67 -10.91 6.10 -0.06
N VAL A 68 -11.02 4.78 -0.03
CA VAL A 68 -11.94 4.08 0.87
C VAL A 68 -11.14 3.57 2.06
N LEU A 69 -11.32 4.21 3.22
CA LEU A 69 -10.60 3.90 4.45
C LEU A 69 -11.44 2.94 5.31
N VAL A 70 -10.92 1.74 5.56
CA VAL A 70 -11.57 0.70 6.36
C VAL A 70 -10.88 0.60 7.72
N GLN A 71 -11.57 1.02 8.78
CA GLN A 71 -11.11 0.80 10.15
C GLN A 71 -11.44 -0.63 10.59
N MET A 72 -10.43 -1.40 10.97
CA MET A 72 -10.56 -2.71 11.64
C MET A 72 -10.45 -2.49 13.14
N GLY A 73 -11.55 -2.05 13.76
CA GLY A 73 -11.59 -1.59 15.13
C GLY A 73 -11.45 -2.73 16.15
N GLY A 74 -10.52 -2.55 17.08
CA GLY A 74 -10.25 -3.50 18.14
C GLY A 74 -8.90 -4.19 18.00
N GLY A 75 -7.94 -3.69 17.22
CA GLY A 75 -6.60 -4.30 17.12
C GLY A 75 -6.58 -5.63 16.38
N ASN A 76 -6.49 -5.59 15.05
CA ASN A 76 -6.48 -6.77 14.20
C ASN A 76 -5.26 -7.67 14.49
N ASP A 77 -5.51 -8.97 14.61
CA ASP A 77 -4.45 -9.99 14.70
C ASP A 77 -3.76 -10.17 13.35
N GLY A 78 -2.70 -9.38 13.13
CA GLY A 78 -1.91 -9.43 11.91
C GLY A 78 -1.20 -10.77 11.70
N VAL A 79 -0.92 -11.53 12.77
CA VAL A 79 -0.22 -12.82 12.68
C VAL A 79 -1.11 -13.90 12.08
N ASN A 80 -2.39 -13.92 12.42
CA ASN A 80 -3.35 -14.81 11.76
C ASN A 80 -3.96 -14.21 10.50
N THR A 81 -3.96 -12.88 10.29
CA THR A 81 -4.38 -12.29 9.00
C THR A 81 -3.40 -12.63 7.87
N VAL A 82 -2.09 -12.47 8.14
CA VAL A 82 -1.00 -12.84 7.22
C VAL A 82 -0.03 -13.74 7.99
N ILE A 83 -0.09 -15.03 7.69
CA ILE A 83 0.50 -16.12 8.47
C ILE A 83 1.95 -16.34 8.01
N PRO A 84 2.94 -16.36 8.92
CA PRO A 84 4.35 -16.46 8.55
C PRO A 84 4.77 -17.92 8.37
N VAL A 85 4.45 -18.49 7.20
CA VAL A 85 4.81 -19.87 6.82
C VAL A 85 6.33 -20.13 6.93
N SER A 86 7.16 -19.13 6.63
CA SER A 86 8.62 -19.18 6.81
C SER A 86 9.07 -19.35 8.27
N GLN A 87 8.19 -19.08 9.22
CA GLN A 87 8.42 -19.21 10.67
C GLN A 87 7.47 -20.26 11.29
N SER A 88 6.99 -21.23 10.51
CA SER A 88 5.89 -22.14 10.88
C SER A 88 6.11 -22.89 12.19
N GLY A 89 7.35 -23.30 12.51
CA GLY A 89 7.69 -23.91 13.80
C GLY A 89 7.40 -22.96 14.96
N ARG A 90 8.04 -21.79 14.96
CA ARG A 90 7.86 -20.77 16.01
C ARG A 90 6.42 -20.25 16.07
N TYR A 91 5.76 -20.11 14.92
CA TYR A 91 4.34 -19.74 14.83
C TYR A 91 3.46 -20.75 15.56
N ARG A 92 3.59 -22.05 15.28
CA ARG A 92 2.80 -23.09 15.96
C ARG A 92 3.07 -23.10 17.47
N ASP A 93 4.33 -22.95 17.87
CA ASP A 93 4.72 -22.97 19.28
C ASP A 93 4.04 -21.84 20.09
N ILE A 94 4.07 -20.60 19.59
CA ILE A 94 3.54 -19.44 20.32
C ILE A 94 2.02 -19.29 20.18
N ARG A 95 1.44 -19.77 19.07
CA ARG A 95 0.00 -19.66 18.82
C ARG A 95 -0.79 -20.79 19.46
N GLY A 96 -0.18 -21.97 19.64
CA GLY A 96 -0.86 -23.13 20.19
C GLY A 96 -2.17 -23.42 19.45
N GLN A 97 -3.30 -23.37 20.16
CA GLN A 97 -4.63 -23.60 19.58
C GLN A 97 -5.11 -22.52 18.61
N LEU A 98 -4.47 -21.35 18.59
CA LEU A 98 -4.74 -20.28 17.60
C LEU A 98 -3.94 -20.45 16.31
N ALA A 99 -3.06 -21.45 16.22
CA ALA A 99 -2.33 -21.73 14.99
C ALA A 99 -3.31 -22.26 13.92
N ILE A 100 -3.25 -21.67 12.73
CA ILE A 100 -4.06 -22.09 11.59
C ILE A 100 -3.38 -23.29 10.91
N ASP A 101 -4.19 -24.23 10.43
CA ASP A 101 -3.72 -25.37 9.64
C ASP A 101 -3.20 -24.88 8.28
N GLU A 102 -1.94 -25.20 7.99
CA GLU A 102 -1.23 -24.81 6.77
C GLU A 102 -1.94 -25.28 5.50
N THR A 103 -2.64 -26.42 5.56
CA THR A 103 -3.41 -26.96 4.43
C THR A 103 -4.63 -26.12 4.05
N THR A 104 -5.07 -25.23 4.94
CA THR A 104 -6.26 -24.37 4.73
C THR A 104 -5.88 -22.95 4.30
N MET A 105 -4.60 -22.58 4.40
CA MET A 105 -4.13 -21.22 4.14
C MET A 105 -4.03 -20.91 2.64
N HIS A 106 -4.18 -19.64 2.27
CA HIS A 106 -3.94 -19.19 0.90
C HIS A 106 -2.49 -18.74 0.72
N HIS A 107 -1.59 -19.62 0.28
CA HIS A 107 -0.18 -19.30 0.08
C HIS A 107 0.04 -18.23 -0.99
N ILE A 108 0.72 -17.15 -0.63
CA ILE A 108 0.89 -15.97 -1.52
C ILE A 108 2.36 -15.70 -1.90
N GLY A 109 3.28 -16.58 -1.49
CA GLY A 109 4.72 -16.39 -1.68
C GLY A 109 5.34 -15.55 -0.58
N GLY A 110 6.65 -15.25 -0.70
CA GLY A 110 7.39 -14.43 0.26
C GLY A 110 7.48 -15.02 1.67
N GLY A 111 7.23 -16.33 1.83
CA GLY A 111 7.25 -16.99 3.13
C GLY A 111 6.01 -16.69 3.99
N VAL A 112 4.90 -16.25 3.40
CA VAL A 112 3.64 -15.96 4.08
C VAL A 112 2.41 -16.54 3.34
N ALA A 113 1.28 -16.63 4.04
CA ALA A 113 -0.01 -17.02 3.50
C ALA A 113 -1.14 -16.14 4.08
N LEU A 114 -2.26 -15.99 3.37
CA LEU A 114 -3.44 -15.31 3.90
C LEU A 114 -4.30 -16.27 4.73
N HIS A 115 -4.99 -15.71 5.71
CA HIS A 115 -6.03 -16.41 6.47
C HIS A 115 -7.05 -17.11 5.54
N PRO A 116 -7.54 -18.33 5.87
CA PRO A 116 -8.48 -19.08 5.02
C PRO A 116 -9.75 -18.32 4.62
N ALA A 117 -10.24 -17.44 5.51
CA ALA A 117 -11.40 -16.58 5.28
C ALA A 117 -11.21 -15.50 4.19
N LEU A 118 -9.99 -15.24 3.72
CA LEU A 118 -9.65 -14.14 2.81
C LEU A 118 -9.58 -14.57 1.33
N SER A 119 -10.57 -15.34 0.89
CA SER A 119 -10.60 -15.94 -0.45
C SER A 119 -10.74 -14.92 -1.59
N ASN A 120 -11.53 -13.85 -1.40
CA ASN A 120 -11.72 -12.81 -2.42
C ASN A 120 -10.50 -11.88 -2.47
N ILE A 121 -9.92 -11.53 -1.32
CA ILE A 121 -8.63 -10.81 -1.28
C ILE A 121 -7.54 -11.66 -1.95
N ARG A 122 -7.55 -12.98 -1.77
CA ARG A 122 -6.64 -13.87 -2.49
C ARG A 122 -6.82 -13.79 -4.02
N SER A 123 -8.04 -13.79 -4.52
CA SER A 123 -8.30 -13.61 -5.97
C SER A 123 -7.75 -12.28 -6.50
N ARG A 124 -7.90 -11.20 -5.72
CA ARG A 124 -7.32 -9.88 -6.05
C ARG A 124 -5.81 -9.85 -5.98
N TRP A 125 -5.22 -10.56 -5.03
CA TRP A 125 -3.76 -10.74 -4.94
C TRP A 125 -3.22 -11.40 -6.20
N ASP A 126 -3.89 -12.44 -6.71
CA ASP A 126 -3.50 -13.12 -7.95
C ASP A 126 -3.62 -12.22 -9.18
N SER A 127 -4.52 -11.25 -9.12
CA SER A 127 -4.65 -10.18 -10.12
C SER A 127 -3.63 -9.05 -9.94
N GLY A 128 -2.75 -9.13 -8.94
CA GLY A 128 -1.76 -8.10 -8.60
C GLY A 128 -2.33 -6.83 -7.99
N GLN A 129 -3.59 -6.85 -7.54
CA GLN A 129 -4.33 -5.67 -7.08
C GLN A 129 -4.27 -5.46 -5.56
N VAL A 130 -3.42 -6.20 -4.84
CA VAL A 130 -3.31 -6.15 -3.38
C VAL A 130 -1.86 -5.95 -2.99
N ALA A 131 -1.59 -4.84 -2.30
CA ALA A 131 -0.36 -4.66 -1.54
C ALA A 131 -0.64 -4.96 -0.05
N ILE A 132 0.22 -5.77 0.55
CA ILE A 132 0.15 -6.12 1.97
C ILE A 132 1.34 -5.47 2.65
N VAL A 133 1.06 -4.48 3.51
CA VAL A 133 2.10 -3.80 4.28
C VAL A 133 2.24 -4.53 5.61
N GLN A 134 3.44 -5.03 5.88
CA GLN A 134 3.76 -5.91 6.99
C GLN A 134 4.44 -5.13 8.12
N GLY A 135 4.18 -5.53 9.37
CA GLY A 135 4.82 -4.92 10.53
C GLY A 135 4.44 -3.46 10.76
N VAL A 136 3.20 -3.10 10.41
CA VAL A 136 2.68 -1.74 10.57
C VAL A 136 2.41 -1.48 12.05
N GLY A 137 3.01 -0.42 12.58
CA GLY A 137 2.83 0.02 13.96
C GLY A 137 3.47 1.39 14.19
N TYR A 138 3.85 1.67 15.44
CA TYR A 138 4.58 2.88 15.82
C TYR A 138 5.40 2.63 17.08
N ALA A 139 6.38 3.48 17.35
CA ALA A 139 7.20 3.38 18.54
C ALA A 139 6.39 3.70 19.81
N ASN A 140 6.63 2.96 20.89
CA ASN A 140 6.06 3.18 22.22
C ASN A 140 4.52 3.29 22.27
N PRO A 141 3.77 2.29 21.76
CA PRO A 141 2.31 2.34 21.76
C PRO A 141 1.72 2.28 23.17
N SER A 142 0.64 3.05 23.40
CA SER A 142 -0.11 3.05 24.67
C SER A 142 -0.80 1.70 24.92
N LEU A 143 -1.24 1.02 23.84
CA LEU A 143 -2.09 -0.18 23.87
C LEU A 143 -3.47 0.04 24.52
N SER A 144 -3.80 1.27 24.92
CA SER A 144 -5.17 1.71 25.16
C SER A 144 -5.89 1.86 23.83
N HIS A 145 -7.10 1.30 23.70
CA HIS A 145 -7.92 1.52 22.50
C HIS A 145 -8.17 3.01 22.26
N PHE A 146 -8.47 3.77 23.32
CA PHE A 146 -8.76 5.19 23.20
C PHE A 146 -7.55 5.98 22.70
N ASP A 147 -6.41 5.84 23.37
CA ASP A 147 -5.21 6.63 23.04
C ASP A 147 -4.63 6.19 21.69
N SER A 148 -4.59 4.88 21.43
CA SER A 148 -4.02 4.36 20.19
C SER A 148 -4.89 4.73 19.00
N MET A 149 -6.23 4.61 19.13
CA MET A 149 -7.13 5.05 18.07
C MET A 149 -7.00 6.55 17.83
N ALA A 150 -6.96 7.36 18.89
CA ALA A 150 -6.74 8.80 18.78
C ALA A 150 -5.41 9.12 18.07
N HIS A 151 -4.34 8.39 18.39
CA HIS A 151 -3.03 8.56 17.75
C HIS A 151 -3.05 8.21 16.25
N TRP A 152 -3.66 7.07 15.88
CA TRP A 152 -3.80 6.66 14.48
C TRP A 152 -4.72 7.58 13.68
N MET A 153 -5.80 8.07 14.29
CA MET A 153 -6.71 9.01 13.66
C MET A 153 -6.10 10.42 13.55
N HIS A 154 -5.28 10.80 14.53
CA HIS A 154 -4.55 12.06 14.50
C HIS A 154 -3.44 12.06 13.45
N GLY A 155 -2.63 11.00 13.37
CA GLY A 155 -1.62 10.80 12.33
C GLY A 155 -0.54 11.89 12.26
N LYS A 156 -0.19 12.54 13.36
CA LYS A 156 0.81 13.62 13.38
C LYS A 156 2.16 13.15 13.92
N ALA A 157 3.26 13.72 13.43
CA ALA A 157 4.58 13.52 13.99
C ALA A 157 4.70 14.15 15.38
N GLY A 158 5.38 13.46 16.29
CA GLY A 158 5.68 13.98 17.64
C GLY A 158 4.46 14.18 18.54
N SER A 159 3.29 13.63 18.19
CA SER A 159 2.14 13.65 19.09
C SER A 159 2.40 12.77 20.30
N GLU A 160 2.57 13.40 21.45
CA GLU A 160 2.73 12.73 22.75
C GLU A 160 1.44 12.00 23.16
N PRO A 161 1.52 10.86 23.87
CA PRO A 161 0.34 10.08 24.30
C PRO A 161 -0.67 10.84 25.18
N ASN A 162 -0.28 12.00 25.75
CA ASN A 162 -1.01 12.65 26.85
C ASN A 162 -1.71 13.96 26.48
N GLU A 163 -1.68 14.41 25.22
CA GLU A 163 -2.49 15.55 24.75
C GLU A 163 -3.59 15.05 23.81
N ALA A 164 -4.86 15.30 24.17
CA ALA A 164 -6.00 14.87 23.36
C ALA A 164 -5.97 15.59 21.99
N PRO A 165 -5.80 14.86 20.87
CA PRO A 165 -5.77 15.47 19.55
C PRO A 165 -7.11 16.12 19.21
N LYS A 166 -7.04 17.32 18.62
CA LYS A 166 -8.21 18.13 18.25
C LYS A 166 -8.61 18.00 16.77
N ASP A 167 -7.73 17.41 15.97
CA ASP A 167 -7.91 17.21 14.54
C ASP A 167 -7.34 15.86 14.09
N GLY A 168 -7.77 15.43 12.91
CA GLY A 168 -7.35 14.21 12.24
C GLY A 168 -6.58 14.48 10.96
N TRP A 169 -5.87 13.47 10.44
CA TRP A 169 -5.06 13.65 9.24
C TRP A 169 -5.89 13.92 7.97
N ILE A 170 -7.05 13.26 7.78
CA ILE A 170 -7.96 13.59 6.68
C ILE A 170 -8.62 14.95 6.92
N GLY A 171 -8.96 15.28 8.16
CA GLY A 171 -9.45 16.59 8.54
C GLY A 171 -8.51 17.74 8.17
N ARG A 172 -7.21 17.58 8.45
CA ARG A 172 -6.17 18.55 8.05
C ARG A 172 -5.97 18.58 6.54
N TRP A 173 -6.14 17.46 5.85
CA TRP A 173 -6.17 17.45 4.39
C TRP A 173 -7.38 18.24 3.85
N LEU A 174 -8.58 18.07 4.43
CA LEU A 174 -9.78 18.84 4.08
C LEU A 174 -9.56 20.34 4.28
N ASP A 175 -8.98 20.75 5.42
CA ASP A 175 -8.63 22.15 5.67
C ASP A 175 -7.72 22.73 4.56
N GLY A 176 -6.83 21.90 3.99
CA GLY A 176 -5.91 22.28 2.92
C GLY A 176 -6.56 22.46 1.54
N LEU A 177 -7.80 21.98 1.32
CA LEU A 177 -8.51 22.13 0.04
C LEU A 177 -9.09 23.55 -0.17
N GLY A 178 -9.25 24.33 0.91
CA GLY A 178 -9.79 25.69 0.89
C GLY A 178 -11.32 25.77 0.61
N ASN A 179 -11.86 26.99 0.60
CA ASN A 179 -13.32 27.27 0.58
C ASN A 179 -14.02 27.05 -0.80
N GLN A 180 -13.37 26.41 -1.77
CA GLN A 180 -13.84 26.35 -3.17
C GLN A 180 -14.36 24.96 -3.57
N ARG A 181 -14.49 24.02 -2.63
CA ARG A 181 -14.81 22.62 -2.89
C ARG A 181 -16.05 22.12 -2.13
N SER A 182 -16.64 21.04 -2.65
CA SER A 182 -17.90 20.44 -2.17
C SER A 182 -17.83 20.05 -0.69
N GLU A 183 -18.91 20.23 0.07
CA GLU A 183 -19.01 19.67 1.44
C GLU A 183 -18.97 18.13 1.46
N LEU A 184 -19.14 17.44 0.31
CA LEU A 184 -19.16 15.98 0.19
C LEU A 184 -17.77 15.33 -0.07
N GLU A 185 -16.68 16.11 0.02
CA GLU A 185 -15.32 15.61 -0.25
C GLU A 185 -14.93 14.41 0.64
N ALA A 186 -15.44 14.34 1.87
CA ALA A 186 -15.27 13.21 2.77
C ALA A 186 -16.58 12.79 3.43
N VAL A 187 -16.81 11.47 3.48
CA VAL A 187 -18.04 10.86 4.00
C VAL A 187 -17.71 9.73 4.96
N THR A 188 -18.50 9.59 6.03
CA THR A 188 -18.49 8.42 6.93
C THR A 188 -19.86 7.78 7.00
N PHE A 189 -19.90 6.47 7.23
CA PHE A 189 -21.15 5.72 7.45
C PHE A 189 -21.45 5.45 8.93
N GLU A 190 -20.60 5.95 9.81
CA GLU A 190 -20.78 5.88 11.26
C GLU A 190 -21.82 6.90 11.75
N SER A 191 -22.34 6.66 12.95
CA SER A 191 -23.33 7.53 13.61
C SER A 191 -22.75 8.87 14.08
N SER A 192 -21.43 8.97 14.16
CA SER A 192 -20.71 10.21 14.48
C SER A 192 -19.50 10.35 13.55
N VAL A 193 -19.03 11.59 13.32
CA VAL A 193 -17.84 11.83 12.50
C VAL A 193 -16.57 11.46 13.28
N PRO A 194 -15.78 10.46 12.85
CA PRO A 194 -14.55 10.06 13.55
C PRO A 194 -13.48 11.15 13.56
N LEU A 195 -12.52 11.07 14.50
CA LEU A 195 -11.47 12.08 14.66
C LEU A 195 -10.66 12.28 13.38
N HIS A 196 -10.32 11.21 12.63
CA HIS A 196 -9.49 11.34 11.43
C HIS A 196 -10.12 12.25 10.37
N LEU A 197 -11.45 12.41 10.39
CA LEU A 197 -12.23 13.21 9.47
C LEU A 197 -12.53 14.65 9.95
N ARG A 198 -12.01 15.05 11.11
CA ARG A 198 -12.23 16.38 11.69
C ARG A 198 -11.00 17.26 11.53
N GLY A 199 -11.12 18.36 10.80
CA GLY A 199 -10.11 19.40 10.68
C GLY A 199 -10.33 20.52 11.72
N ARG A 200 -9.52 21.57 11.63
CA ARG A 200 -9.72 22.81 12.39
C ARG A 200 -10.87 23.64 11.83
N GLN A 201 -11.12 23.56 10.53
CA GLN A 201 -12.10 24.36 9.81
C GLN A 201 -13.13 23.51 9.08
N SER A 202 -12.73 22.31 8.64
CA SER A 202 -13.56 21.40 7.85
C SER A 202 -13.87 20.11 8.59
N THR A 203 -15.01 19.48 8.27
CA THR A 203 -15.38 18.16 8.79
C THR A 203 -16.07 17.35 7.71
N ALA A 204 -15.89 16.03 7.72
CA ALA A 204 -16.65 15.13 6.85
C ALA A 204 -18.14 15.11 7.19
N VAL A 205 -18.92 14.53 6.26
CA VAL A 205 -20.36 14.34 6.37
C VAL A 205 -20.67 12.95 6.88
N GLY A 206 -21.54 12.84 7.90
CA GLY A 206 -22.05 11.57 8.40
C GLY A 206 -23.30 11.11 7.65
N LEU A 207 -23.25 9.90 7.09
CA LEU A 207 -24.36 9.21 6.43
C LEU A 207 -24.63 7.88 7.15
N SER A 208 -25.17 7.96 8.37
CA SER A 208 -25.37 6.78 9.22
C SER A 208 -26.19 5.70 8.51
N ALA A 209 -25.64 4.47 8.47
CA ALA A 209 -26.20 3.41 7.65
C ALA A 209 -27.43 2.69 8.23
N GLY A 210 -27.68 2.88 9.52
CA GLY A 210 -28.85 2.42 10.25
C GLY A 210 -29.10 3.42 11.37
N GLY A 211 -30.35 3.48 11.86
CA GLY A 211 -30.61 4.15 13.12
C GLY A 211 -29.59 3.69 14.16
N VAL A 212 -28.95 4.68 14.81
CA VAL A 212 -28.04 4.60 15.95
C VAL A 212 -27.60 3.17 16.32
N ASP A 213 -26.58 2.66 15.63
CA ASP A 213 -25.98 1.36 15.93
C ASP A 213 -24.55 1.59 16.47
N PHE A 214 -24.47 2.05 17.72
CA PHE A 214 -23.28 1.83 18.55
C PHE A 214 -23.48 0.47 19.20
N GLY A 215 -22.48 -0.41 19.18
CA GLY A 215 -22.56 -1.81 19.64
C GLY A 215 -23.01 -2.01 21.09
N ILE A 216 -24.29 -1.77 21.38
CA ILE A 216 -25.01 -2.10 22.59
C ILE A 216 -26.41 -2.52 22.16
N LYS A 217 -26.76 -3.75 22.49
CA LYS A 217 -28.04 -4.39 22.16
C LYS A 217 -29.24 -3.50 22.47
N THR A 218 -30.23 -3.57 21.60
CA THR A 218 -31.57 -3.00 21.69
C THR A 218 -32.28 -3.40 22.99
N ALA A 219 -32.31 -2.51 23.97
CA ALA A 219 -33.20 -2.62 25.14
C ALA A 219 -33.62 -1.20 25.61
N ASP A 220 -34.79 -1.09 26.24
CA ASP A 220 -35.46 0.14 26.66
C ASP A 220 -34.62 1.12 27.50
N ASP A 221 -33.46 0.69 28.00
CA ASP A 221 -32.47 1.53 28.68
C ASP A 221 -31.86 2.63 27.78
N HIS A 222 -31.95 2.50 26.45
CA HIS A 222 -31.41 3.49 25.51
C HIS A 222 -32.25 4.77 25.41
N LEU A 223 -33.56 4.71 25.61
CA LEU A 223 -34.42 5.90 25.71
C LEU A 223 -33.99 6.81 26.88
N ARG A 224 -33.49 6.21 27.96
CA ARG A 224 -32.92 6.97 29.09
C ARG A 224 -31.57 7.61 28.75
N MET A 225 -30.77 7.00 27.88
CA MET A 225 -29.52 7.61 27.39
C MET A 225 -29.81 8.75 26.40
N TYR A 226 -30.87 8.65 25.60
CA TYR A 226 -31.37 9.73 24.75
C TYR A 226 -31.90 10.91 25.58
N ASP A 227 -32.70 10.65 26.62
CA ASP A 227 -33.18 11.69 27.55
C ASP A 227 -32.02 12.30 28.35
N ALA A 228 -31.05 11.49 28.78
CA ALA A 228 -29.85 11.96 29.48
C ALA A 228 -28.91 12.79 28.59
N LEU A 229 -28.74 12.45 27.30
CA LEU A 229 -27.96 13.25 26.35
C LEU A 229 -28.67 14.58 26.02
N ARG A 230 -30.01 14.56 25.97
CA ARG A 230 -30.85 15.75 25.79
C ARG A 230 -30.83 16.66 27.03
N GLU A 231 -30.82 16.09 28.24
CA GLU A 231 -30.60 16.83 29.49
C GLU A 231 -29.15 17.32 29.62
N MET A 232 -28.16 16.57 29.13
CA MET A 232 -26.74 16.96 29.18
C MET A 232 -26.42 18.10 28.20
N ALA A 233 -27.10 18.17 27.05
CA ALA A 233 -27.05 19.31 26.13
C ALA A 233 -27.75 20.57 26.68
N GLN A 234 -28.65 20.42 27.66
CA GLN A 234 -29.32 21.53 28.35
C GLN A 234 -28.69 21.84 29.73
N GLY A 235 -27.83 20.95 30.22
CA GLY A 235 -27.33 20.93 31.58
C GLY A 235 -25.93 21.55 31.69
N ASN A 236 -25.89 22.73 32.30
CA ASN A 236 -24.68 23.50 32.58
C ASN A 236 -23.70 22.71 33.48
N SER A 237 -22.88 21.85 32.90
CA SER A 237 -21.87 21.07 33.65
C SER A 237 -20.64 20.76 32.79
N SER A 238 -19.63 21.62 32.90
CA SER A 238 -18.18 21.27 33.03
C SER A 238 -17.58 20.11 32.20
N ARG A 239 -18.12 19.78 31.01
CA ARG A 239 -17.59 18.77 30.07
C ARG A 239 -17.16 19.31 28.70
N GLY A 240 -17.14 20.64 28.55
CA GLY A 240 -16.44 21.37 27.48
C GLY A 240 -17.02 21.19 26.07
N ALA A 241 -16.56 22.07 25.16
CA ALA A 241 -16.99 22.19 23.76
C ALA A 241 -17.01 20.88 22.95
N TRP A 242 -16.37 19.80 23.43
CA TRP A 242 -16.37 18.48 22.82
C TRP A 242 -17.75 17.79 22.88
N ALA A 243 -18.46 17.89 24.01
CA ALA A 243 -19.80 17.32 24.17
C ALA A 243 -20.82 18.02 23.25
N ASP A 244 -20.73 19.36 23.17
CA ASP A 244 -21.59 20.18 22.31
C ASP A 244 -21.35 19.90 20.82
N THR A 245 -20.08 19.76 20.42
CA THR A 245 -19.71 19.46 19.02
C THR A 245 -20.15 18.05 18.59
N ILE A 246 -20.12 17.06 19.50
CA ILE A 246 -20.65 15.73 19.23
C ILE A 246 -22.17 15.77 19.06
N ALA A 247 -22.87 16.53 19.90
CA ALA A 247 -24.32 16.69 19.79
C ALA A 247 -24.71 17.31 18.42
N ASP A 248 -24.08 18.41 18.02
CA ASP A 248 -24.42 19.13 16.78
C ASP A 248 -24.13 18.32 15.50
N SER A 249 -22.99 17.61 15.48
CA SER A 249 -22.62 16.75 14.34
C SER A 249 -23.48 15.49 14.22
N THR A 250 -23.91 14.93 15.36
CA THR A 250 -24.79 13.77 15.42
C THR A 250 -26.21 14.14 14.97
N ILE A 251 -26.72 15.30 15.39
CA ILE A 251 -28.05 15.81 14.97
C ILE A 251 -28.07 16.05 13.45
N SER A 252 -27.04 16.68 12.89
CA SER A 252 -26.96 16.97 11.45
C SER A 252 -26.90 15.70 10.59
N SER A 253 -26.17 14.68 11.05
CA SER A 253 -26.01 13.40 10.35
C SER A 253 -27.30 12.55 10.37
N LEU A 254 -28.05 12.62 11.47
CA LEU A 254 -29.32 11.89 11.61
C LEU A 254 -30.42 12.41 10.67
N GLU A 255 -30.48 13.73 10.49
CA GLU A 255 -31.51 14.38 9.68
C GLU A 255 -31.29 14.08 8.18
N LEU A 256 -30.03 14.12 7.72
CA LEU A 256 -29.65 13.75 6.36
C LEU A 256 -29.89 12.25 6.08
N ALA A 257 -29.56 11.38 7.03
CA ALA A 257 -29.80 9.94 6.90
C ALA A 257 -31.31 9.60 6.83
N ARG A 258 -32.17 10.32 7.55
CA ARG A 258 -33.64 10.16 7.47
C ARG A 258 -34.22 10.59 6.13
N GLN A 259 -33.71 11.69 5.56
CA GLN A 259 -34.20 12.21 4.28
C GLN A 259 -33.68 11.40 3.10
N LEU A 260 -32.48 10.83 3.21
CA LEU A 260 -31.91 9.92 2.22
C LEU A 260 -32.43 8.47 2.38
N ALA A 261 -33.09 8.12 3.48
CA ALA A 261 -33.59 6.77 3.74
C ALA A 261 -34.32 6.11 2.55
N PRO A 262 -35.20 6.80 1.79
CA PRO A 262 -35.87 6.18 0.63
C PRO A 262 -34.95 5.87 -0.57
N ALA A 263 -33.78 6.51 -0.67
CA ALA A 263 -32.74 6.20 -1.66
C ALA A 263 -31.73 5.15 -1.15
N TYR A 264 -31.76 4.86 0.16
CA TYR A 264 -30.86 3.96 0.88
C TYR A 264 -31.54 2.72 1.46
N GLU A 265 -32.87 2.61 1.32
CA GLU A 265 -33.66 1.41 1.61
C GLU A 265 -33.37 0.33 0.56
N GLY A 266 -32.22 -0.30 0.74
CA GLY A 266 -31.90 -1.60 0.19
C GLY A 266 -31.60 -2.54 1.32
N ASN A 267 -32.51 -3.49 1.59
CA ASN A 267 -32.28 -4.71 2.35
C ASN A 267 -31.29 -5.62 1.61
N GLY A 268 -30.11 -5.12 1.28
CA GLY A 268 -29.01 -5.95 0.85
C GLY A 268 -28.67 -6.86 2.01
N GLY A 269 -28.95 -8.16 1.87
CA GLY A 269 -28.45 -9.16 2.80
C GLY A 269 -26.93 -9.05 2.97
N GLY A 270 -26.41 -9.60 4.07
CA GLY A 270 -25.00 -9.48 4.46
C GLY A 270 -24.83 -8.73 5.78
N SER A 271 -23.58 -8.60 6.23
CA SER A 271 -23.25 -7.90 7.48
C SER A 271 -23.44 -6.37 7.37
N GLY A 272 -23.38 -5.68 8.52
CA GLY A 272 -23.41 -4.21 8.55
C GLY A 272 -22.27 -3.59 7.75
N PHE A 273 -21.10 -4.22 7.75
CA PHE A 273 -19.94 -3.78 6.97
C PHE A 273 -20.14 -3.97 5.46
N GLU A 274 -20.69 -5.11 5.03
CA GLU A 274 -21.00 -5.34 3.60
C GLU A 274 -21.94 -4.26 3.05
N ARG A 275 -22.93 -3.82 3.84
CA ARG A 275 -23.83 -2.71 3.47
C ARG A 275 -23.12 -1.36 3.42
N GLN A 276 -22.19 -1.07 4.34
CA GLN A 276 -21.38 0.16 4.29
C GLN A 276 -20.54 0.20 3.00
N MET A 277 -19.91 -0.92 2.66
CA MET A 277 -19.08 -1.05 1.46
C MET A 277 -19.90 -0.94 0.16
N ASP A 278 -21.09 -1.57 0.09
CA ASP A 278 -22.03 -1.39 -1.05
C ASP A 278 -22.41 0.09 -1.25
N ARG A 279 -22.71 0.80 -0.15
CA ARG A 279 -23.06 2.23 -0.20
C ARG A 279 -21.88 3.11 -0.61
N ALA A 280 -20.68 2.78 -0.14
CA ALA A 280 -19.46 3.47 -0.55
C ALA A 280 -19.27 3.40 -2.07
N ALA A 281 -19.42 2.22 -2.67
CA ALA A 281 -19.33 2.05 -4.12
C ALA A 281 -20.43 2.83 -4.86
N ARG A 282 -21.68 2.79 -4.38
CA ARG A 282 -22.79 3.56 -4.99
C ARG A 282 -22.56 5.07 -4.95
N LEU A 283 -21.98 5.60 -3.87
CA LEU A 283 -21.70 7.02 -3.75
C LEU A 283 -20.58 7.46 -4.72
N ILE A 284 -19.59 6.61 -4.94
CA ILE A 284 -18.57 6.82 -5.98
C ILE A 284 -19.22 6.80 -7.36
N ASN A 285 -20.09 5.82 -7.63
CA ASN A 285 -20.79 5.70 -8.92
C ASN A 285 -21.68 6.91 -9.24
N ALA A 286 -22.18 7.59 -8.20
CA ALA A 286 -22.94 8.82 -8.34
C ALA A 286 -22.08 10.00 -8.81
N ASP A 287 -20.74 9.91 -8.74
CA ASP A 287 -19.80 10.94 -9.22
C ASP A 287 -20.12 12.35 -8.69
N VAL A 288 -20.36 12.44 -7.39
CA VAL A 288 -20.71 13.68 -6.67
C VAL A 288 -19.50 14.36 -6.02
N GLY A 289 -18.29 13.95 -6.40
CA GLY A 289 -17.05 14.58 -5.93
C GLY A 289 -16.45 13.99 -4.66
N VAL A 290 -16.93 12.83 -4.19
CA VAL A 290 -16.40 12.20 -2.96
C VAL A 290 -14.97 11.70 -3.19
N ARG A 291 -14.04 12.17 -2.36
CA ARG A 291 -12.63 11.78 -2.39
C ARG A 291 -12.25 10.86 -1.25
N VAL A 292 -12.97 10.88 -0.13
CA VAL A 292 -12.72 9.98 1.01
C VAL A 292 -14.02 9.35 1.51
N LEU A 293 -14.03 8.03 1.67
CA LEU A 293 -15.10 7.25 2.27
C LEU A 293 -14.55 6.48 3.47
N SER A 294 -14.98 6.82 4.67
CA SER A 294 -14.60 6.12 5.89
C SER A 294 -15.65 5.08 6.26
N THR A 295 -15.21 3.82 6.43
CA THR A 295 -16.02 2.69 6.88
C THR A 295 -15.36 2.04 8.10
N SER A 296 -16.15 1.29 8.87
CA SER A 296 -15.65 0.62 10.07
C SER A 296 -16.21 -0.79 10.20
N LEU A 297 -15.32 -1.71 10.57
CA LEU A 297 -15.57 -3.09 10.94
C LEU A 297 -14.94 -3.33 12.33
N GLY A 298 -15.79 -3.39 13.36
CA GLY A 298 -15.35 -3.59 14.74
C GLY A 298 -15.19 -5.05 15.15
N SER A 299 -15.07 -5.25 16.47
CA SER A 299 -14.98 -6.58 17.13
C SER A 299 -13.70 -7.37 16.82
N PHE A 300 -12.59 -6.69 16.53
CA PHE A 300 -11.27 -7.33 16.51
C PHE A 300 -10.67 -7.50 17.92
N ASP A 301 -11.35 -6.99 18.97
CA ASP A 301 -10.90 -7.11 20.37
C ASP A 301 -11.10 -8.50 20.98
N THR A 302 -10.26 -9.43 20.54
CA THR A 302 -10.44 -10.87 20.71
C THR A 302 -9.57 -11.44 21.83
N HIS A 303 -9.90 -11.10 23.08
CA HIS A 303 -9.24 -11.66 24.28
C HIS A 303 -9.63 -13.12 24.58
N SER A 304 -10.69 -13.63 23.96
CA SER A 304 -11.14 -15.02 24.06
C SER A 304 -11.86 -15.45 22.78
N ASN A 305 -12.03 -16.75 22.56
CA ASN A 305 -12.74 -17.31 21.39
C ASN A 305 -12.24 -16.76 20.04
N GLN A 306 -10.96 -16.41 19.97
CA GLN A 306 -10.41 -15.63 18.86
C GLN A 306 -10.45 -16.38 17.54
N ALA A 307 -10.22 -17.69 17.54
CA ALA A 307 -10.26 -18.49 16.32
C ALA A 307 -11.58 -18.33 15.54
N TRP A 308 -12.72 -18.31 16.24
CA TRP A 308 -14.02 -18.08 15.61
C TRP A 308 -14.27 -16.61 15.30
N GLN A 309 -14.08 -15.72 16.28
CA GLN A 309 -14.37 -14.29 16.12
C GLN A 309 -13.53 -13.63 15.03
N HIS A 310 -12.23 -13.89 15.02
CA HIS A 310 -11.32 -13.34 14.01
C HIS A 310 -11.60 -13.90 12.62
N ASN A 311 -11.87 -15.21 12.51
CA ASN A 311 -12.28 -15.82 11.24
C ASN A 311 -13.57 -15.18 10.69
N ASP A 312 -14.58 -14.98 11.53
CA ASP A 312 -15.85 -14.38 11.12
C ASP A 312 -15.66 -12.91 10.67
N ARG A 313 -14.89 -12.12 11.44
CA ARG A 313 -14.55 -10.73 11.06
C ARG A 313 -13.73 -10.63 9.78
N LEU A 314 -12.74 -11.51 9.57
CA LEU A 314 -12.01 -11.56 8.31
C LEU A 314 -12.91 -12.00 7.14
N GLY A 315 -13.89 -12.87 7.38
CA GLY A 315 -14.90 -13.22 6.40
C GLY A 315 -15.81 -12.04 6.03
N ASP A 316 -16.22 -11.22 7.00
CA ASP A 316 -16.96 -9.97 6.75
C ASP A 316 -16.11 -8.97 5.97
N LEU A 317 -14.83 -8.82 6.31
CA LEU A 317 -13.90 -7.97 5.58
C LEU A 317 -13.79 -8.41 4.10
N ASP A 318 -13.57 -9.70 3.87
CA ASP A 318 -13.40 -10.30 2.55
C ASP A 318 -14.65 -10.11 1.68
N ARG A 319 -15.84 -10.43 2.21
CA ARG A 319 -17.13 -10.22 1.53
C ARG A 319 -17.43 -8.74 1.30
N GLY A 320 -17.14 -7.87 2.27
CA GLY A 320 -17.39 -6.43 2.14
C GLY A 320 -16.52 -5.79 1.05
N ILE A 321 -15.25 -6.14 0.98
CA ILE A 321 -14.34 -5.70 -0.10
C ILE A 321 -14.83 -6.24 -1.45
N GLN A 322 -15.22 -7.51 -1.53
CA GLN A 322 -15.75 -8.09 -2.76
C GLN A 322 -17.01 -7.33 -3.22
N ARG A 323 -17.97 -7.12 -2.31
CA ARG A 323 -19.22 -6.40 -2.57
C ARG A 323 -18.98 -4.97 -3.07
N PHE A 324 -18.02 -4.26 -2.49
CA PHE A 324 -17.61 -2.93 -2.94
C PHE A 324 -17.23 -2.94 -4.42
N PHE A 325 -16.30 -3.82 -4.81
CA PHE A 325 -15.81 -3.86 -6.18
C PHE A 325 -16.80 -4.46 -7.19
N ASP A 326 -17.69 -5.36 -6.75
CA ASP A 326 -18.79 -5.85 -7.60
C ASP A 326 -19.81 -4.75 -7.90
N THR A 327 -19.96 -3.80 -6.97
CA THR A 327 -20.88 -2.66 -7.12
C THR A 327 -20.22 -1.47 -7.82
N LEU A 328 -18.89 -1.34 -7.74
CA LEU A 328 -18.15 -0.21 -8.31
C LEU A 328 -18.24 -0.21 -9.84
N ASP A 329 -18.62 0.93 -10.40
CA ASP A 329 -18.63 1.13 -11.85
C ASP A 329 -17.18 1.10 -12.38
N PRO A 330 -16.88 0.28 -13.42
CA PRO A 330 -15.55 0.16 -13.99
C PRO A 330 -14.89 1.49 -14.38
N ARG A 331 -15.67 2.54 -14.69
CA ARG A 331 -15.17 3.90 -14.97
C ARG A 331 -14.34 4.48 -13.82
N PHE A 332 -14.59 4.05 -12.59
CA PHE A 332 -13.88 4.52 -11.40
C PHE A 332 -12.76 3.58 -10.92
N ALA A 333 -12.63 2.38 -11.50
CA ALA A 333 -11.72 1.35 -10.99
C ALA A 333 -10.26 1.82 -10.88
N SER A 334 -9.76 2.61 -11.83
CA SER A 334 -8.39 3.16 -11.81
C SER A 334 -8.23 4.40 -10.90
N ARG A 335 -9.32 4.89 -10.31
CA ARG A 335 -9.32 6.06 -9.43
C ARG A 335 -9.63 5.72 -7.98
N VAL A 336 -9.89 4.47 -7.66
CA VAL A 336 -10.25 4.04 -6.30
C VAL A 336 -9.14 3.17 -5.69
N THR A 337 -8.81 3.46 -4.43
CA THR A 337 -8.02 2.54 -3.59
C THR A 337 -8.72 2.34 -2.26
N VAL A 338 -8.74 1.08 -1.79
CA VAL A 338 -9.16 0.72 -0.44
C VAL A 338 -7.91 0.60 0.42
N MET A 339 -7.92 1.16 1.64
CA MET A 339 -6.85 1.01 2.62
C MET A 339 -7.44 0.56 3.96
N THR A 340 -6.88 -0.48 4.57
CA THR A 340 -7.28 -0.90 5.92
C THR A 340 -6.32 -0.34 6.99
N PHE A 341 -6.82 -0.08 8.18
CA PHE A 341 -5.98 0.21 9.34
C PHE A 341 -6.59 -0.35 10.62
N SER A 342 -5.77 -0.51 11.65
CA SER A 342 -6.19 -0.90 13.00
C SER A 342 -5.32 -0.16 14.00
N GLU A 343 -5.87 0.20 15.16
CA GLU A 343 -5.18 1.04 16.16
C GLU A 343 -3.92 0.41 16.75
N PHE A 344 -3.79 -0.93 16.63
CA PHE A 344 -2.62 -1.71 16.99
C PHE A 344 -2.78 -3.16 16.49
N GLY A 345 -1.82 -4.02 16.83
CA GLY A 345 -1.88 -5.46 16.54
C GLY A 345 -2.28 -6.31 17.73
N ARG A 346 -2.16 -7.63 17.59
CA ARG A 346 -2.31 -8.58 18.69
C ARG A 346 -0.97 -9.19 19.06
N ARG A 347 -0.84 -9.65 20.31
CA ARG A 347 0.35 -10.36 20.75
C ARG A 347 0.52 -11.66 19.94
N PRO A 348 1.77 -12.03 19.62
CA PRO A 348 2.04 -13.31 18.97
C PRO A 348 1.59 -14.49 19.82
N GLU A 349 1.83 -14.43 21.13
CA GLU A 349 1.51 -15.49 22.07
C GLU A 349 0.01 -15.52 22.41
N ALA A 350 -0.58 -16.71 22.41
CA ALA A 350 -1.95 -16.92 22.86
C ALA A 350 -2.06 -16.75 24.38
N ASN A 351 -3.10 -16.08 24.86
CA ASN A 351 -3.40 -15.96 26.29
C ASN A 351 -4.14 -17.20 26.82
N GLY A 352 -4.32 -17.27 28.14
CA GLY A 352 -4.96 -18.41 28.81
C GLY A 352 -6.44 -18.64 28.47
N SER A 353 -7.09 -17.72 27.75
CA SER A 353 -8.49 -17.79 27.33
C SER A 353 -8.67 -18.11 25.84
N ILE A 354 -7.62 -18.58 25.16
CA ILE A 354 -7.64 -18.90 23.73
C ILE A 354 -8.03 -17.65 22.91
N GLY A 355 -7.46 -16.51 23.33
CA GLY A 355 -7.42 -15.26 22.59
C GLY A 355 -6.03 -14.64 22.71
N THR A 356 -5.91 -13.35 22.43
CA THR A 356 -4.62 -12.63 22.47
C THR A 356 -4.81 -11.25 23.07
N ASP A 357 -3.82 -10.85 23.87
CA ASP A 357 -3.78 -9.50 24.41
C ASP A 357 -3.33 -8.49 23.35
N HIS A 358 -3.35 -7.21 23.70
CA HIS A 358 -2.96 -6.13 22.79
C HIS A 358 -1.47 -6.22 22.47
N GLY A 359 -1.15 -6.13 21.17
CA GLY A 359 0.22 -6.11 20.65
C GLY A 359 0.51 -4.82 19.88
N THR A 360 1.66 -4.75 19.23
CA THR A 360 2.24 -3.48 18.77
C THR A 360 2.34 -3.34 17.25
N ALA A 361 2.24 -4.45 16.50
CA ALA A 361 2.35 -4.45 15.06
C ALA A 361 1.30 -5.36 14.41
N SER A 362 0.79 -4.95 13.27
CA SER A 362 -0.19 -5.70 12.48
C SER A 362 0.15 -5.61 10.98
N VAL A 363 -0.84 -5.89 10.14
CA VAL A 363 -0.78 -5.75 8.68
C VAL A 363 -1.85 -4.79 8.19
N SER A 364 -1.58 -4.12 7.08
CA SER A 364 -2.54 -3.27 6.36
C SER A 364 -2.66 -3.73 4.92
N PHE A 365 -3.88 -3.73 4.39
CA PHE A 365 -4.15 -3.98 2.98
C PHE A 365 -4.35 -2.67 2.24
N VAL A 366 -3.73 -2.56 1.06
CA VAL A 366 -4.01 -1.53 0.07
C VAL A 366 -4.47 -2.23 -1.20
N ILE A 367 -5.69 -1.95 -1.67
CA ILE A 367 -6.35 -2.72 -2.72
C ILE A 367 -6.92 -1.79 -3.79
N GLY A 368 -6.58 -2.03 -5.05
CA GLY A 368 -7.07 -1.21 -6.16
C GLY A 368 -6.43 -1.59 -7.50
N ALA A 369 -7.00 -1.08 -8.60
CA ALA A 369 -6.52 -1.43 -9.94
C ALA A 369 -5.11 -0.89 -10.22
N ASN A 370 -4.75 0.28 -9.66
CA ASN A 370 -3.45 0.93 -9.84
C ASN A 370 -2.47 0.70 -8.68
N VAL A 371 -2.80 -0.22 -7.76
CA VAL A 371 -1.90 -0.65 -6.69
C VAL A 371 -0.74 -1.46 -7.28
N ALA A 372 0.48 -1.22 -6.78
CA ALA A 372 1.70 -1.93 -7.19
C ALA A 372 1.60 -3.43 -6.92
N GLY A 373 0.95 -3.80 -5.84
CA GLY A 373 0.76 -5.18 -5.41
C GLY A 373 2.02 -5.78 -4.80
N GLY A 374 1.86 -6.88 -4.08
CA GLY A 374 2.97 -7.59 -3.45
C GLY A 374 3.12 -7.29 -1.95
N LEU A 375 4.19 -7.81 -1.37
CA LEU A 375 4.53 -7.61 0.05
C LEU A 375 5.39 -6.35 0.20
N VAL A 376 5.02 -5.49 1.14
CA VAL A 376 5.74 -4.25 1.45
C VAL A 376 6.15 -4.27 2.92
N GLY A 377 7.39 -3.86 3.20
CA GLY A 377 7.98 -3.95 4.52
C GLY A 377 8.46 -5.37 4.88
N VAL A 378 9.13 -5.47 6.02
CA VAL A 378 9.67 -6.73 6.55
C VAL A 378 8.69 -7.33 7.54
N TYR A 379 8.36 -8.62 7.40
CA TYR A 379 7.52 -9.31 8.38
C TYR A 379 8.26 -9.39 9.73
N PRO A 380 7.68 -8.94 10.85
CA PRO A 380 8.34 -8.99 12.15
C PRO A 380 8.71 -10.41 12.59
N SER A 381 9.91 -10.59 13.15
CA SER A 381 10.34 -11.91 13.63
C SER A 381 9.54 -12.36 14.85
N LEU A 382 9.07 -13.61 14.82
CA LEU A 382 8.43 -14.28 15.96
C LEU A 382 9.45 -14.78 17.00
N SER A 383 10.74 -14.68 16.67
CA SER A 383 11.86 -15.04 17.55
C SER A 383 12.56 -13.83 18.15
N ASP A 384 12.31 -12.62 17.63
CA ASP A 384 12.88 -11.36 18.13
C ASP A 384 11.77 -10.39 18.57
N LEU A 385 11.20 -10.69 19.74
CA LEU A 385 10.14 -9.88 20.35
C LEU A 385 10.72 -8.79 21.25
N ASP A 386 9.94 -7.76 21.56
CA ASP A 386 10.31 -6.79 22.57
C ASP A 386 10.33 -7.41 23.99
N ASN A 387 10.76 -6.64 24.99
CA ASN A 387 10.81 -7.08 26.39
C ASN A 387 9.42 -7.39 27.00
N ARG A 388 8.34 -7.02 26.31
CA ARG A 388 6.95 -7.31 26.64
C ARG A 388 6.38 -8.38 25.71
N GLY A 389 7.17 -9.11 24.94
CA GLY A 389 6.70 -10.19 24.07
C GLY A 389 5.86 -9.71 22.87
N ASN A 390 5.98 -8.44 22.45
CA ASN A 390 5.30 -7.94 21.26
C ASN A 390 6.20 -7.93 20.02
N LEU A 391 5.58 -7.88 18.84
CA LEU A 391 6.28 -7.71 17.57
C LEU A 391 6.89 -6.32 17.45
N LYS A 392 8.14 -6.23 17.02
CA LYS A 392 8.76 -4.94 16.73
C LYS A 392 8.20 -4.42 15.39
N PRO A 393 7.54 -3.24 15.34
CA PRO A 393 7.07 -2.67 14.09
C PRO A 393 8.27 -2.42 13.14
N SER A 394 8.09 -2.74 11.87
CA SER A 394 9.07 -2.48 10.80
C SER A 394 8.65 -1.32 9.90
N VAL A 395 7.37 -0.97 9.89
CA VAL A 395 6.81 0.14 9.13
C VAL A 395 6.02 1.04 10.06
N ASP A 396 6.35 2.32 10.08
CA ASP A 396 5.52 3.31 10.78
C ASP A 396 4.22 3.54 10.01
N PHE A 397 3.07 3.48 10.68
CA PHE A 397 1.77 3.66 10.03
C PHE A 397 1.63 4.99 9.29
N ARG A 398 2.33 6.05 9.72
CA ARG A 398 2.31 7.34 9.05
C ARG A 398 2.96 7.28 7.66
N SER A 399 3.78 6.28 7.39
CA SER A 399 4.32 5.99 6.05
C SER A 399 3.23 5.53 5.08
N LEU A 400 2.20 4.80 5.54
CA LEU A 400 1.01 4.50 4.74
C LEU A 400 0.27 5.78 4.39
N TYR A 401 0.00 6.62 5.39
CA TYR A 401 -0.74 7.86 5.20
C TYR A 401 0.01 8.82 4.29
N ALA A 402 1.33 8.97 4.49
CA ALA A 402 2.17 9.82 3.65
C ALA A 402 2.12 9.37 2.19
N THR A 403 2.29 8.07 1.96
CA THR A 403 2.24 7.50 0.61
C THR A 403 0.90 7.75 -0.07
N VAL A 404 -0.23 7.55 0.64
CA VAL A 404 -1.57 7.80 0.10
C VAL A 404 -1.80 9.30 -0.15
N LEU A 405 -1.39 10.17 0.76
CA LEU A 405 -1.50 11.62 0.59
C LEU A 405 -0.74 12.10 -0.64
N ASP A 406 0.54 11.73 -0.76
CA ASP A 406 1.44 12.19 -1.82
C ASP A 406 1.09 11.58 -3.18
N SER A 407 0.81 10.27 -3.22
CA SER A 407 0.69 9.52 -4.48
C SER A 407 -0.75 9.37 -4.98
N TRP A 408 -1.75 9.51 -4.11
CA TRP A 408 -3.15 9.24 -4.44
C TRP A 408 -4.07 10.43 -4.23
N MET A 409 -3.88 11.17 -3.13
CA MET A 409 -4.74 12.31 -2.80
C MET A 409 -4.22 13.65 -3.37
N GLY A 410 -2.97 13.69 -3.82
CA GLY A 410 -2.33 14.88 -4.40
C GLY A 410 -2.06 15.97 -3.37
N ALA A 411 -1.75 15.58 -2.13
CA ALA A 411 -1.48 16.48 -1.01
C ALA A 411 -0.04 16.32 -0.51
N ASP A 412 0.54 17.39 0.05
CA ASP A 412 1.85 17.34 0.70
C ASP A 412 1.73 16.68 2.09
N SER A 413 2.18 15.42 2.19
CA SER A 413 2.11 14.66 3.44
C SER A 413 2.86 15.31 4.59
N ASN A 414 3.93 16.06 4.33
CA ASN A 414 4.70 16.71 5.39
C ASN A 414 3.90 17.84 6.04
N GLN A 415 3.04 18.54 5.29
CA GLN A 415 2.13 19.54 5.84
C GLN A 415 1.01 18.91 6.66
N VAL A 416 0.43 17.81 6.16
CA VAL A 416 -0.70 17.13 6.81
C VAL A 416 -0.26 16.36 8.05
N LEU A 417 0.87 15.66 8.00
CA LEU A 417 1.36 14.80 9.08
C LEU A 417 2.36 15.53 10.00
N GLY A 418 2.85 16.71 9.61
CA GLY A 418 3.80 17.49 10.42
C GLY A 418 5.21 16.88 10.50
N GLY A 419 5.56 15.99 9.57
CA GLY A 419 6.86 15.35 9.49
C GLY A 419 7.01 14.50 8.23
N ARG A 420 8.24 14.11 7.90
CA ARG A 420 8.55 13.26 6.75
C ARG A 420 8.53 11.79 7.16
N PHE A 421 7.91 10.97 6.33
CA PHE A 421 7.82 9.52 6.49
C PHE A 421 8.33 8.82 5.23
N GLU A 422 8.68 7.54 5.38
CA GLU A 422 9.11 6.73 4.26
C GLU A 422 8.01 6.65 3.19
N SER A 423 8.39 6.80 1.93
CA SER A 423 7.47 6.56 0.81
C SER A 423 7.48 5.08 0.47
N LEU A 424 6.32 4.44 0.61
CA LEU A 424 6.13 3.03 0.35
C LEU A 424 5.80 2.80 -1.14
N PRO A 425 6.26 1.70 -1.77
CA PRO A 425 5.98 1.40 -3.18
C PRO A 425 4.56 0.84 -3.36
N LEU A 426 3.52 1.63 -3.03
CA LEU A 426 2.13 1.15 -3.00
C LEU A 426 1.39 1.29 -4.33
N PHE A 427 1.80 2.22 -5.20
CA PHE A 427 1.07 2.55 -6.44
C PHE A 427 1.98 2.45 -7.67
N LEU A 428 1.46 1.90 -8.77
CA LEU A 428 2.17 1.89 -10.07
C LEU A 428 2.15 3.26 -10.74
N SER A 429 1.05 3.98 -10.53
CA SER A 429 0.76 5.27 -11.16
C SER A 429 -0.30 6.01 -10.35
N GLY A 430 -0.45 7.31 -10.62
CA GLY A 430 -1.49 8.12 -10.00
C GLY A 430 -2.91 7.72 -10.44
N PRO A 431 -3.93 8.19 -9.72
CA PRO A 431 -5.33 7.88 -10.02
C PRO A 431 -5.74 8.33 -11.43
N GLY A 432 -6.57 7.53 -12.09
CA GLY A 432 -7.07 7.83 -13.44
C GLY A 432 -6.10 7.48 -14.57
N SER A 433 -4.84 7.15 -14.27
CA SER A 433 -3.92 6.56 -15.25
C SER A 433 -4.47 5.22 -15.74
N ALA A 434 -4.31 4.94 -17.04
CA ALA A 434 -4.69 3.64 -17.61
C ALA A 434 -3.99 2.52 -16.82
N SER A 435 -4.77 1.56 -16.33
CA SER A 435 -4.22 0.40 -15.63
C SER A 435 -3.29 -0.33 -16.59
N PHE A 436 -2.00 -0.40 -16.27
CA PHE A 436 -1.07 -1.21 -17.04
C PHE A 436 -1.56 -2.65 -16.99
N GLU A 437 -1.85 -3.23 -18.16
CA GLU A 437 -2.24 -4.63 -18.28
C GLU A 437 -1.06 -5.47 -17.79
N ARG A 438 -1.17 -5.95 -16.55
CA ARG A 438 -0.12 -6.75 -15.92
C ARG A 438 -0.17 -8.11 -16.63
N PRO A 439 0.95 -8.62 -17.18
CA PRO A 439 1.02 -10.04 -17.50
C PRO A 439 0.68 -10.78 -16.21
N ALA A 440 -0.30 -11.69 -16.25
CA ALA A 440 -0.65 -12.50 -15.10
C ALA A 440 0.63 -13.06 -14.47
N PRO A 441 0.78 -13.02 -13.13
CA PRO A 441 1.92 -13.64 -12.47
C PRO A 441 2.04 -15.07 -12.99
N THR A 442 3.15 -15.41 -13.65
CA THR A 442 3.36 -16.78 -14.10
C THR A 442 3.46 -17.64 -12.86
N PRO A 443 2.55 -18.62 -12.64
CA PRO A 443 2.64 -19.49 -11.47
C PRO A 443 4.01 -20.18 -11.47
N GLY A 444 4.79 -19.99 -10.40
CA GLY A 444 6.10 -20.62 -10.23
C GLY A 444 7.33 -19.77 -10.59
N ALA A 445 7.17 -18.53 -11.08
CA ALA A 445 8.32 -17.62 -11.19
C ALA A 445 8.69 -17.08 -9.80
N SER A 446 9.96 -17.21 -9.40
CA SER A 446 10.42 -16.58 -8.17
C SER A 446 10.37 -15.04 -8.32
N GLN A 447 9.45 -14.40 -7.61
CA GLN A 447 9.32 -12.97 -7.40
C GLN A 447 10.22 -12.51 -6.24
N GLY A 448 11.20 -11.65 -6.54
CA GLY A 448 12.13 -11.14 -5.55
C GLY A 448 13.50 -10.83 -6.15
N TYR A 449 14.44 -10.43 -5.30
CA TYR A 449 15.84 -10.21 -5.67
C TYR A 449 16.77 -10.71 -4.55
N LEU A 450 18.05 -10.87 -4.89
CA LEU A 450 19.10 -11.15 -3.92
C LEU A 450 19.93 -9.88 -3.73
N MET A 451 20.34 -9.59 -2.50
CA MET A 451 21.43 -8.66 -2.23
C MET A 451 22.62 -9.45 -1.72
N VAL A 452 23.81 -9.05 -2.14
CA VAL A 452 25.07 -9.63 -1.68
C VAL A 452 25.90 -8.56 -1.00
N THR A 453 26.49 -8.88 0.14
CA THR A 453 27.47 -8.01 0.80
C THR A 453 28.85 -8.20 0.19
N ASP A 454 29.73 -7.25 0.42
CA ASP A 454 31.15 -7.35 0.08
C ASP A 454 31.84 -8.56 0.75
N THR A 455 31.32 -9.05 1.88
CA THR A 455 31.77 -10.29 2.54
C THR A 455 31.15 -11.58 1.98
N GLY A 456 30.33 -11.46 0.92
CA GLY A 456 29.67 -12.59 0.27
C GLY A 456 28.43 -13.12 0.98
N GLY A 457 27.92 -12.40 1.98
CA GLY A 457 26.64 -12.69 2.60
C GLY A 457 25.49 -12.44 1.63
N VAL A 458 24.68 -13.47 1.35
CA VAL A 458 23.55 -13.36 0.40
C VAL A 458 22.23 -13.32 1.16
N TYR A 459 21.47 -12.25 0.92
CA TYR A 459 20.18 -11.97 1.52
C TYR A 459 19.09 -12.03 0.44
N ASN A 460 18.01 -12.75 0.71
CA ASN A 460 16.87 -12.79 -0.19
C ASN A 460 15.78 -11.81 0.21
N PHE A 461 15.17 -11.19 -0.79
CA PHE A 461 13.97 -10.39 -0.68
C PHE A 461 12.90 -10.96 -1.60
N GLY A 462 11.67 -11.11 -1.12
CA GLY A 462 10.63 -11.88 -1.82
C GLY A 462 10.83 -13.39 -1.71
N ASN A 463 10.35 -14.16 -2.68
CA ASN A 463 10.42 -15.63 -2.70
C ASN A 463 11.66 -16.17 -3.45
N LYS A 464 12.66 -15.32 -3.75
CA LYS A 464 13.93 -15.78 -4.32
C LYS A 464 14.68 -16.64 -3.28
N PRO A 465 15.02 -17.89 -3.57
CA PRO A 465 15.80 -18.69 -2.63
C PRO A 465 17.24 -18.17 -2.52
N ALA A 466 17.71 -17.96 -1.29
CA ALA A 466 19.14 -17.82 -1.00
C ALA A 466 19.71 -19.21 -0.70
N PHE A 467 20.74 -19.62 -1.44
CA PHE A 467 21.37 -20.93 -1.31
C PHE A 467 22.64 -20.92 -0.45
N GLY A 468 22.82 -19.86 0.36
CA GLY A 468 23.98 -19.61 1.20
C GLY A 468 25.00 -18.66 0.57
N GLY A 469 25.82 -18.02 1.41
CA GLY A 469 26.87 -17.13 0.96
C GLY A 469 27.76 -16.74 2.12
N SER A 470 29.00 -17.19 2.09
CA SER A 470 30.07 -16.67 2.93
C SER A 470 31.36 -16.95 2.21
N LEU A 471 31.84 -15.92 1.53
CA LEU A 471 33.07 -15.96 0.80
C LEU A 471 34.09 -15.19 1.63
N GLY A 472 35.09 -15.86 2.22
CA GLY A 472 36.23 -15.12 2.79
C GLY A 472 36.86 -14.23 1.69
N GLY A 473 37.05 -12.94 1.95
CA GLY A 473 37.53 -11.97 0.96
C GLY A 473 36.41 -11.11 0.33
N THR A 474 36.78 -10.19 -0.56
CA THR A 474 35.84 -9.22 -1.16
C THR A 474 35.08 -9.84 -2.33
N THR A 475 33.77 -10.01 -2.17
CA THR A 475 32.81 -10.41 -3.21
C THR A 475 32.51 -9.22 -4.09
N THR A 476 32.64 -9.41 -5.41
CA THR A 476 32.53 -8.34 -6.41
C THR A 476 31.34 -8.55 -7.35
N GLY A 477 30.74 -9.74 -7.38
CA GLY A 477 29.59 -9.98 -8.24
C GLY A 477 28.77 -11.20 -7.86
N LEU A 478 27.52 -11.19 -8.30
CA LEU A 478 26.57 -12.28 -8.18
C LEU A 478 25.88 -12.47 -9.54
N ALA A 479 25.86 -13.69 -10.04
CA ALA A 479 25.14 -14.04 -11.27
C ALA A 479 24.13 -15.16 -11.02
N LEU A 480 22.86 -14.91 -11.35
CA LEU A 480 21.80 -15.91 -11.23
C LEU A 480 21.88 -16.95 -12.36
N LYS A 481 21.69 -18.23 -12.03
CA LYS A 481 21.36 -19.25 -13.04
C LYS A 481 20.01 -18.94 -13.65
N ALA A 482 19.85 -19.11 -14.96
CA ALA A 482 18.66 -18.69 -15.71
C ALA A 482 17.34 -19.27 -15.16
N ALA A 483 17.37 -20.50 -14.65
CA ALA A 483 16.21 -21.15 -14.04
C ALA A 483 15.87 -20.63 -12.63
N GLY A 484 16.72 -19.80 -12.02
CA GLY A 484 16.52 -19.21 -10.70
C GLY A 484 16.69 -20.17 -9.52
N ASP A 485 17.23 -21.36 -9.77
CA ASP A 485 17.47 -22.47 -8.84
C ASP A 485 18.92 -22.52 -8.33
N GLY A 486 19.74 -21.53 -8.66
CA GLY A 486 21.13 -21.41 -8.20
C GLY A 486 21.77 -20.08 -8.62
N TYR A 487 22.97 -19.81 -8.11
CA TYR A 487 23.76 -18.65 -8.51
C TYR A 487 25.26 -18.89 -8.32
N TRP A 488 26.06 -18.02 -8.93
CA TRP A 488 27.48 -17.91 -8.70
C TRP A 488 27.80 -16.62 -7.98
N LEU A 489 28.80 -16.67 -7.11
CA LEU A 489 29.43 -15.50 -6.51
C LEU A 489 30.87 -15.44 -6.99
N CYS A 490 31.35 -14.25 -7.36
CA CYS A 490 32.76 -14.03 -7.69
C CYS A 490 33.42 -13.08 -6.68
N ARG A 491 34.70 -13.33 -6.41
CA ARG A 491 35.54 -12.46 -5.59
C ARG A 491 36.48 -11.62 -6.45
N GLN A 492 37.06 -10.61 -5.82
CA GLN A 492 38.05 -9.70 -6.40
C GLN A 492 39.30 -10.41 -6.94
N ASP A 493 39.70 -11.54 -6.33
CA ASP A 493 40.81 -12.39 -6.79
C ASP A 493 40.41 -13.32 -7.95
N GLY A 494 39.18 -13.18 -8.45
CA GLY A 494 38.61 -13.98 -9.53
C GLY A 494 38.23 -15.40 -9.14
N SER A 495 38.25 -15.74 -7.84
CA SER A 495 37.65 -16.98 -7.38
C SER A 495 36.13 -16.95 -7.55
N VAL A 496 35.56 -18.11 -7.93
CA VAL A 496 34.12 -18.28 -8.12
C VAL A 496 33.63 -19.46 -7.32
N GLU A 497 32.49 -19.29 -6.67
CA GLU A 497 31.76 -20.36 -5.99
C GLU A 497 30.33 -20.45 -6.50
N ALA A 498 29.81 -21.67 -6.56
CA ALA A 498 28.48 -21.98 -7.06
C ALA A 498 27.58 -22.44 -5.92
N PHE A 499 26.35 -21.95 -5.89
CA PHE A 499 25.36 -22.23 -4.86
C PHE A 499 24.05 -22.73 -5.46
N GLY A 500 23.33 -23.59 -4.74
CA GLY A 500 22.11 -24.22 -5.21
C GLY A 500 22.38 -25.21 -6.33
N ALA A 501 21.56 -25.18 -7.40
CA ALA A 501 21.73 -26.02 -8.58
C ALA A 501 22.75 -25.48 -9.60
N ALA A 502 23.42 -24.36 -9.31
CA ALA A 502 24.48 -23.83 -10.16
C ALA A 502 25.71 -24.74 -10.12
N LYS A 503 26.33 -24.98 -11.27
CA LYS A 503 27.57 -25.76 -11.38
C LYS A 503 28.75 -24.83 -11.55
N LEU A 504 29.84 -25.07 -10.83
CA LEU A 504 31.07 -24.32 -11.07
C LEU A 504 31.67 -24.72 -12.42
N HIS A 505 31.83 -23.76 -13.32
CA HIS A 505 32.37 -24.00 -14.68
C HIS A 505 33.84 -23.58 -14.82
N GLY A 506 34.38 -22.85 -13.86
CA GLY A 506 35.77 -22.40 -13.81
C GLY A 506 35.98 -21.18 -12.91
N SER A 507 37.23 -20.88 -12.61
CA SER A 507 37.62 -19.89 -11.61
C SER A 507 39.01 -19.36 -11.96
N MET A 508 39.31 -18.11 -11.61
CA MET A 508 40.66 -17.55 -11.74
C MET A 508 41.47 -17.67 -10.43
N ALA A 509 40.94 -18.37 -9.43
CA ALA A 509 41.64 -18.58 -8.16
C ALA A 509 43.06 -19.15 -8.38
N GLY A 510 44.07 -18.48 -7.84
CA GLY A 510 45.48 -18.90 -7.95
C GLY A 510 46.17 -18.54 -9.27
N HIS A 511 45.51 -17.80 -10.16
CA HIS A 511 46.12 -17.23 -11.36
C HIS A 511 46.48 -15.76 -11.15
N ASP A 512 47.59 -15.32 -11.74
CA ASP A 512 47.96 -13.89 -11.74
C ASP A 512 46.98 -13.09 -12.61
N LEU A 513 46.26 -12.16 -11.97
CA LEU A 513 45.36 -11.24 -12.65
C LEU A 513 46.06 -9.91 -12.92
N ALA A 514 45.96 -9.40 -14.16
CA ALA A 514 46.48 -8.08 -14.50
C ALA A 514 45.73 -6.94 -13.76
N ALA A 515 44.46 -7.16 -13.44
CA ALA A 515 43.62 -6.29 -12.63
C ALA A 515 42.60 -7.11 -11.85
N PRO A 516 42.13 -6.61 -10.68
CA PRO A 516 41.11 -7.31 -9.89
C PRO A 516 39.81 -7.50 -10.67
N VAL A 517 39.11 -8.62 -10.41
CA VAL A 517 37.74 -8.82 -10.90
C VAL A 517 36.82 -7.81 -10.21
N VAL A 518 35.92 -7.20 -10.97
CA VAL A 518 34.99 -6.16 -10.49
C VAL A 518 33.53 -6.55 -10.66
N ASP A 519 33.21 -7.50 -11.55
CA ASP A 519 31.84 -7.93 -11.80
C ASP A 519 31.79 -9.30 -12.50
N MET A 520 30.61 -9.90 -12.55
CA MET A 520 30.32 -11.10 -13.32
C MET A 520 28.92 -11.08 -13.96
N ALA A 521 28.75 -11.78 -15.07
CA ALA A 521 27.43 -12.00 -15.66
C ALA A 521 27.24 -13.45 -16.12
N ALA A 522 26.05 -14.00 -15.89
CA ALA A 522 25.68 -15.32 -16.38
C ALA A 522 25.33 -15.27 -17.87
N HIS A 523 25.71 -16.33 -18.59
CA HIS A 523 25.17 -16.58 -19.91
C HIS A 523 23.69 -17.04 -19.78
N PRO A 524 22.76 -16.56 -20.62
CA PRO A 524 21.32 -16.88 -20.51
C PRO A 524 20.95 -18.37 -20.61
N SER A 525 21.86 -19.22 -21.07
CA SER A 525 21.70 -20.69 -21.01
C SER A 525 21.65 -21.23 -19.58
N GLY A 526 22.24 -20.52 -18.61
CA GLY A 526 22.44 -21.00 -17.25
C GLY A 526 23.59 -22.02 -17.10
N GLU A 527 24.43 -22.21 -18.11
CA GLU A 527 25.53 -23.21 -18.13
C GLU A 527 26.90 -22.55 -18.41
N GLY A 528 27.07 -21.29 -18.01
CA GLY A 528 28.30 -20.53 -18.20
C GLY A 528 28.18 -19.09 -17.69
N TYR A 529 29.32 -18.43 -17.51
CA TYR A 529 29.42 -17.04 -17.06
C TYR A 529 30.71 -16.38 -17.53
N TRP A 530 30.74 -15.05 -17.44
CA TRP A 530 31.91 -14.22 -17.66
C TRP A 530 32.32 -13.52 -16.36
N LEU A 531 33.62 -13.36 -16.16
CA LEU A 531 34.21 -12.45 -15.17
C LEU A 531 34.82 -11.24 -15.88
N LEU A 532 34.68 -10.07 -15.28
CA LEU A 532 35.24 -8.81 -15.79
C LEU A 532 36.31 -8.28 -14.81
N GLY A 533 37.54 -8.08 -15.30
CA GLY A 533 38.60 -7.36 -14.59
C GLY A 533 38.47 -5.84 -14.72
N ALA A 534 39.00 -5.06 -13.77
CA ALA A 534 38.95 -3.59 -13.77
C ALA A 534 39.68 -2.93 -14.96
N ASP A 535 40.59 -3.65 -15.61
CA ASP A 535 41.23 -3.30 -16.88
C ASP A 535 40.36 -3.60 -18.11
N GLY A 536 39.20 -4.24 -17.89
CA GLY A 536 38.30 -4.74 -18.92
C GLY A 536 38.74 -6.05 -19.56
N GLY A 537 39.66 -6.78 -18.91
CA GLY A 537 39.94 -8.20 -19.12
C GLY A 537 38.67 -9.05 -18.93
N VAL A 538 38.44 -10.04 -19.80
CA VAL A 538 37.24 -10.90 -19.73
C VAL A 538 37.65 -12.35 -19.69
N PHE A 539 37.15 -13.08 -18.70
CA PHE A 539 37.37 -14.52 -18.56
C PHE A 539 36.04 -15.24 -18.77
N ALA A 540 35.97 -16.15 -19.73
CA ALA A 540 34.75 -16.85 -20.11
C ALA A 540 34.79 -18.31 -19.67
N PHE A 541 33.74 -18.79 -19.02
CA PHE A 541 33.65 -20.14 -18.47
C PHE A 541 32.36 -20.86 -18.88
N GLY A 542 32.44 -22.20 -18.95
CA GLY A 542 31.32 -23.03 -19.36
C GLY A 542 30.99 -22.83 -20.84
N ASN A 543 29.71 -22.67 -21.16
CA ASN A 543 29.27 -22.40 -22.53
C ASN A 543 29.20 -20.91 -22.91
N ALA A 544 29.67 -20.02 -22.04
CA ALA A 544 29.71 -18.58 -22.30
C ALA A 544 30.79 -18.25 -23.34
N PRO A 545 30.45 -17.75 -24.55
CA PRO A 545 31.47 -17.48 -25.56
C PRO A 545 32.21 -16.17 -25.29
N PHE A 546 33.51 -16.11 -25.61
CA PHE A 546 34.27 -14.87 -25.53
C PHE A 546 34.01 -14.01 -26.78
N TYR A 547 33.57 -12.76 -26.58
CA TYR A 547 33.25 -11.83 -27.68
C TYR A 547 34.24 -10.66 -27.84
N GLY A 548 35.19 -10.52 -26.90
CA GLY A 548 36.20 -9.47 -26.91
C GLY A 548 36.46 -8.88 -25.53
N SER A 549 37.52 -8.09 -25.40
CA SER A 549 37.97 -7.51 -24.13
C SER A 549 38.73 -6.22 -24.40
N THR A 550 38.75 -5.32 -23.41
CA THR A 550 39.59 -4.11 -23.43
C THR A 550 40.88 -4.26 -22.64
N GLY A 551 41.22 -5.44 -22.10
CA GLY A 551 42.38 -5.64 -21.22
C GLY A 551 43.75 -5.31 -21.83
N ASN A 552 43.84 -5.23 -23.17
CA ASN A 552 45.06 -4.78 -23.88
C ASN A 552 45.01 -3.30 -24.29
N LEU A 553 44.00 -2.55 -23.85
CA LEU A 553 43.82 -1.13 -24.14
C LEU A 553 44.11 -0.30 -22.88
N ARG A 554 44.67 0.89 -23.07
CA ARG A 554 44.78 1.86 -21.98
C ARG A 554 43.47 2.62 -21.83
N LEU A 555 42.66 2.22 -20.86
CA LEU A 555 41.42 2.92 -20.51
C LEU A 555 41.71 4.24 -19.77
N LYS A 556 40.81 5.23 -19.93
CA LYS A 556 40.88 6.50 -19.18
C LYS A 556 40.53 6.31 -17.71
N GLN A 557 39.59 5.41 -17.45
CA GLN A 557 39.11 5.02 -16.14
C GLN A 557 38.85 3.50 -16.12
N PRO A 558 38.92 2.84 -14.96
CA PRO A 558 38.66 1.42 -14.85
C PRO A 558 37.20 1.08 -15.20
N VAL A 559 36.98 -0.14 -15.68
CA VAL A 559 35.63 -0.70 -15.78
C VAL A 559 35.08 -1.04 -14.39
N VAL A 560 33.78 -0.88 -14.21
CA VAL A 560 33.09 -1.03 -12.92
C VAL A 560 31.90 -1.98 -12.97
N GLY A 561 31.43 -2.36 -14.17
CA GLY A 561 30.31 -3.27 -14.29
C GLY A 561 30.14 -3.82 -15.69
N MET A 562 29.43 -4.95 -15.79
CA MET A 562 29.11 -5.62 -17.03
C MET A 562 27.64 -6.00 -17.14
N ALA A 563 27.16 -6.10 -18.38
CA ALA A 563 25.82 -6.59 -18.67
C ALA A 563 25.85 -7.57 -19.84
N ALA A 564 25.32 -8.77 -19.64
CA ALA A 564 25.13 -9.72 -20.73
C ALA A 564 23.98 -9.28 -21.64
N HIS A 565 24.14 -9.46 -22.95
CA HIS A 565 23.03 -9.28 -23.88
C HIS A 565 22.00 -10.39 -23.66
N PRO A 566 20.68 -10.11 -23.64
CA PRO A 566 19.64 -11.10 -23.28
C PRO A 566 19.63 -12.39 -24.12
N ASN A 567 20.15 -12.36 -25.35
CA ASN A 567 20.25 -13.54 -26.21
C ASN A 567 21.55 -14.36 -26.01
N GLY A 568 22.46 -13.93 -25.13
CA GLY A 568 23.75 -14.59 -24.85
C GLY A 568 24.85 -14.34 -25.89
N LYS A 569 24.57 -13.56 -26.94
CA LYS A 569 25.46 -13.34 -28.08
C LYS A 569 26.29 -12.07 -28.00
N GLY A 570 26.54 -11.55 -26.79
CA GLY A 570 27.34 -10.36 -26.58
C GLY A 570 27.23 -9.83 -25.15
N TYR A 571 27.99 -8.78 -24.84
CA TYR A 571 27.95 -8.07 -23.57
C TYR A 571 28.41 -6.62 -23.71
N TRP A 572 28.06 -5.81 -22.71
CA TRP A 572 28.57 -4.46 -22.51
C TRP A 572 29.41 -4.36 -21.25
N PHE A 573 30.37 -3.43 -21.25
CA PHE A 573 31.08 -2.95 -20.06
C PHE A 573 30.90 -1.46 -19.91
N VAL A 574 30.90 -0.98 -18.67
CA VAL A 574 30.90 0.44 -18.36
C VAL A 574 32.10 0.80 -17.49
N ALA A 575 32.77 1.90 -17.84
CA ALA A 575 33.84 2.52 -17.06
C ALA A 575 33.30 3.54 -16.07
N SER A 576 34.08 3.89 -15.04
CA SER A 576 33.63 4.83 -13.99
C SER A 576 33.44 6.26 -14.51
N ASP A 577 34.06 6.63 -15.64
CA ASP A 577 33.75 7.86 -16.39
C ASP A 577 32.47 7.76 -17.22
N GLY A 578 31.85 6.57 -17.28
CA GLY A 578 30.66 6.29 -18.07
C GLY A 578 30.92 5.88 -19.52
N GLY A 579 32.18 5.64 -19.89
CA GLY A 579 32.57 5.00 -21.15
C GLY A 579 31.90 3.62 -21.30
N VAL A 580 31.19 3.37 -22.40
CA VAL A 580 30.56 2.05 -22.66
C VAL A 580 31.27 1.33 -23.79
N PHE A 581 31.59 0.07 -23.58
CA PHE A 581 32.20 -0.83 -24.57
C PHE A 581 31.21 -1.95 -24.89
N ALA A 582 31.09 -2.31 -26.17
CA ALA A 582 30.10 -3.27 -26.65
C ALA A 582 30.79 -4.35 -27.50
N TYR A 583 30.48 -5.62 -27.23
CA TYR A 583 31.11 -6.77 -27.90
C TYR A 583 30.07 -7.81 -28.35
N GLY A 584 30.39 -8.50 -29.44
CA GLY A 584 29.47 -9.46 -30.08
C GLY A 584 28.29 -8.76 -30.75
N GLN A 585 27.07 -9.23 -30.49
CA GLN A 585 25.82 -8.64 -30.97
C GLN A 585 25.28 -7.55 -30.04
N ALA A 586 25.98 -7.24 -28.94
CA ALA A 586 25.63 -6.12 -28.09
C ALA A 586 25.87 -4.81 -28.86
N GLY A 587 24.79 -4.09 -29.20
CA GLY A 587 24.89 -2.83 -29.95
C GLY A 587 25.37 -1.67 -29.08
N PHE A 588 26.18 -0.76 -29.63
CA PHE A 588 26.50 0.49 -28.94
C PHE A 588 25.34 1.50 -29.09
N HIS A 589 24.78 1.96 -27.98
CA HIS A 589 23.59 2.81 -27.96
C HIS A 589 23.83 4.21 -27.36
N GLY A 590 25.05 4.47 -26.86
CA GLY A 590 25.46 5.75 -26.29
C GLY A 590 26.36 5.58 -25.08
N SER A 591 26.93 6.66 -24.59
CA SER A 591 27.83 6.65 -23.42
C SER A 591 27.91 8.04 -22.81
N THR A 592 28.14 8.09 -21.50
CA THR A 592 28.41 9.36 -20.80
C THR A 592 29.90 9.68 -20.70
N GLY A 593 30.80 8.86 -21.28
CA GLY A 593 32.26 9.04 -21.18
C GLY A 593 32.83 10.32 -21.82
N ALA A 594 32.02 11.05 -22.60
CA ALA A 594 32.35 12.37 -23.13
C ALA A 594 31.75 13.53 -22.30
N MET A 595 31.00 13.22 -21.24
CA MET A 595 30.31 14.18 -20.37
C MET A 595 31.13 14.43 -19.11
N THR A 596 31.00 15.63 -18.53
CA THR A 596 31.50 15.88 -17.16
C THR A 596 30.47 15.37 -16.16
N LEU A 597 30.73 14.19 -15.60
CA LEU A 597 29.89 13.63 -14.55
C LEU A 597 30.23 14.28 -13.20
N ARG A 598 29.21 14.58 -12.39
CA ARG A 598 29.42 15.05 -11.01
C ARG A 598 29.96 13.96 -10.10
N ARG A 599 29.65 12.71 -10.43
CA ARG A 599 29.94 11.50 -9.68
C ARG A 599 30.16 10.33 -10.64
N PRO A 600 31.04 9.39 -10.31
CA PRO A 600 31.37 8.27 -11.20
C PRO A 600 30.17 7.34 -11.42
N VAL A 601 30.14 6.69 -12.59
CA VAL A 601 29.27 5.54 -12.85
C VAL A 601 29.75 4.38 -11.98
N VAL A 602 28.81 3.60 -11.42
CA VAL A 602 29.10 2.47 -10.53
C VAL A 602 28.48 1.15 -11.01
N ALA A 603 27.46 1.19 -11.87
CA ALA A 603 26.84 -0.02 -12.42
C ALA A 603 26.13 0.24 -13.74
N MET A 604 25.73 -0.83 -14.43
CA MET A 604 24.84 -0.77 -15.58
C MET A 604 23.82 -1.92 -15.59
N ALA A 605 22.67 -1.70 -16.23
CA ALA A 605 21.66 -2.72 -16.45
C ALA A 605 21.12 -2.68 -17.90
N PRO A 606 20.93 -3.83 -18.57
CA PRO A 606 20.38 -3.86 -19.93
C PRO A 606 18.85 -3.84 -19.95
N THR A 607 18.26 -3.38 -21.06
CA THR A 607 16.82 -3.56 -21.32
C THR A 607 16.53 -5.02 -21.67
N LYS A 608 15.32 -5.50 -21.39
CA LYS A 608 14.90 -6.88 -21.74
C LYS A 608 14.98 -7.17 -23.23
N SER A 609 14.82 -6.15 -24.08
CA SER A 609 14.93 -6.27 -25.53
C SER A 609 16.38 -6.45 -26.01
N GLY A 610 17.36 -6.08 -25.18
CA GLY A 610 18.77 -6.02 -25.56
C GLY A 610 19.14 -4.84 -26.46
N ARG A 611 18.23 -3.87 -26.66
CA ARG A 611 18.45 -2.71 -27.55
C ARG A 611 18.68 -1.40 -26.80
N GLY A 612 19.01 -1.49 -25.52
CA GLY A 612 19.24 -0.34 -24.64
C GLY A 612 19.81 -0.75 -23.29
N TYR A 613 20.25 0.24 -22.52
CA TYR A 613 20.78 0.06 -21.17
C TYR A 613 20.72 1.33 -20.33
N TRP A 614 20.84 1.14 -19.02
CA TRP A 614 20.93 2.18 -18.02
C TRP A 614 22.26 2.12 -17.26
N PRO A 615 23.18 3.09 -17.45
CA PRO A 615 24.27 3.36 -16.52
C PRO A 615 23.76 4.16 -15.30
N VAL A 616 24.27 3.83 -14.11
CA VAL A 616 23.91 4.53 -12.86
C VAL A 616 25.15 5.07 -12.15
N ALA A 617 25.08 6.33 -11.70
CA ALA A 617 26.13 6.99 -10.94
C ALA A 617 25.97 6.80 -9.43
N ASP A 618 27.06 7.01 -8.68
CA ASP A 618 27.10 6.84 -7.21
C ASP A 618 26.06 7.69 -6.45
N ASP A 619 25.62 8.81 -7.05
CA ASP A 619 24.62 9.71 -6.49
C ASP A 619 23.19 9.38 -6.93
N GLY A 620 22.99 8.19 -7.51
CA GLY A 620 21.70 7.70 -7.95
C GLY A 620 21.20 8.32 -9.25
N ARG A 621 22.05 9.07 -9.99
CA ARG A 621 21.68 9.48 -11.35
C ARG A 621 21.68 8.30 -12.31
N VAL A 622 20.59 8.17 -13.06
CA VAL A 622 20.40 7.14 -14.08
C VAL A 622 20.44 7.79 -15.45
N PHE A 623 21.23 7.23 -16.35
CA PHE A 623 21.26 7.61 -17.77
C PHE A 623 20.56 6.52 -18.58
N ALA A 624 19.93 6.86 -19.69
CA ALA A 624 19.20 5.91 -20.52
C ALA A 624 19.65 6.02 -21.98
N PHE A 625 19.98 4.89 -22.59
CA PHE A 625 20.44 4.81 -23.97
C PHE A 625 19.71 3.72 -24.74
N GLY A 626 19.51 3.92 -26.05
CA GLY A 626 18.76 3.00 -26.90
C GLY A 626 17.26 3.03 -26.59
N ASP A 627 16.64 1.85 -26.41
CA ASP A 627 15.22 1.73 -26.03
C ASP A 627 14.96 1.73 -24.52
N ALA A 628 15.97 2.11 -23.74
CA ALA A 628 15.84 2.30 -22.30
C ALA A 628 14.92 3.50 -21.98
N GLY A 629 13.78 3.25 -21.34
CA GLY A 629 12.89 4.31 -20.88
C GLY A 629 13.49 5.10 -19.71
N PHE A 630 13.26 6.41 -19.66
CA PHE A 630 13.70 7.27 -18.56
C PHE A 630 12.55 7.55 -17.60
N PHE A 631 12.61 7.00 -16.38
CA PHE A 631 11.50 6.98 -15.41
C PHE A 631 11.77 7.82 -14.14
N ARG A 632 12.67 8.82 -14.25
CA ARG A 632 13.28 9.65 -13.17
C ARG A 632 14.58 9.08 -12.59
N SER A 633 15.29 9.92 -11.85
CA SER A 633 16.62 9.67 -11.27
C SER A 633 16.64 10.23 -9.85
N THR A 634 17.09 9.45 -8.86
CA THR A 634 17.12 9.88 -7.45
C THR A 634 18.16 10.97 -7.20
N GLY A 635 19.22 11.07 -8.00
CA GLY A 635 20.23 12.14 -7.91
C GLY A 635 19.77 13.53 -8.36
N ALA A 636 18.46 13.71 -8.59
CA ALA A 636 17.79 14.98 -8.86
C ALA A 636 16.80 15.37 -7.74
N LEU A 637 16.73 14.60 -6.65
CA LEU A 637 15.97 14.90 -5.42
C LEU A 637 16.75 15.81 -4.48
#